data_AF-A0A0D7BTL9-F1
#
_entry.id   AF-A0A0D7BTL9-F1
#
_cell.length_a   1.000
_cell.length_b   1.000
_cell.length_c   1.000
_cell.angle_alpha   90.00
_cell.angle_beta   90.00
_cell.angle_gamma   90.00
#
_symmetry.space_group_name_H-M   'P 1'
#
loop_
_entity.id
_entity.type
_entity.pdbx_description
1 polymer ?
#
loop_
_entity_poly.entity_id
_entity_poly.type
_entity_poly.pdbx_seq_one_letter_code
_entity_poly.pdbx_strand_id
1 'polypeptide(L)'
;MFPKLVALDTDGTIFTGQLDQETWGKGPEAAHKLADNIHKVDSFTLEDRSDHTNKIKMNPDIPRIIHDILNNGAFLAIVSRNKSKALCDRALYYFHAQDPKSGEMKPIIKLVRYDEVADEPLSQHFKRIRGWSKYAYTDMVFFNNKAPKDVTELGVVVNECPAETGLTWETYSKGIAHWAETQKDLAPGSTTKIGIAHFNDVYQVGEQHINIDGKQEKIDVTKFASSLATITEKWSERKDGKKDGLVVFSGDLFSPSTESSITRGKHMPSIINGLGVDVGCVGNHEFDFGVPQLQKLIKDTSFPWLLSNIIDEDTDKIPETMQELYVLERAGVRIGFVGLVEKEWIATVTGWPENYKWRDMAEVGKALSAVLRDPHGEHKCDIVVAVTHSRIPNDIKLARELGALSSKGQAATDISSLHGVDILLGGHDHVYWISKGVDKWEDYDTEAPQDGAEDDKGDTLIVKSGTDFQDLSEVVLELTDTPPGSVRNKVIQRITGKRYITRESTPVNADMKAIIDSELGTINATMSENILITEVQLDVRSSFVRLQESPIGNWIADCIRPAYNEALAKMDYGPTDCVIACCGDFRGDGVYEPGYFTLKNLMTVLPYGDPTIVVELDANGLWDTVESSLSKWPTQEGRFPAISGMRVTWDSTKPGGSRVQSIWLTEQDPKKPEVVLDKEEVKRTNTRKYLVMVGEYMAQGGDGYDVLKDKKQVISSENGQSKSALIRKFLLGAQYLNKQMTEPASTRNAMSNKTLEIVGNFEARLPDLPKFSLESLQDLPSFKLPTSLNIPDVSSWEIPSIPPSPSIRMPGSLNTPSSPSIPKFGAWKTPTIKAPSLPEVRRPSLPQMPSSDSLLSGISNVSSAVQSTQDLAQSTVQTALDLGISTIRWVAAGMLLAAALAVADTEDMGLLDPYERVRTRAMARLLRASDNVNVNLRMNLAVLRGAASDEDKNTAADAEDAKVDAAESDAKKTLPVIHPIVDGRLKDVSKA
;
A
#
# COMPACT_ATOMS: atom_id res chain seq x y z
N MET A 1 -28.65 29.64 12.38
CA MET A 1 -29.42 29.56 11.11
C MET A 1 -30.84 29.12 11.48
N PHE A 2 -31.86 29.49 10.70
CA PHE A 2 -33.26 29.15 11.00
C PHE A 2 -34.01 28.88 9.68
N PRO A 3 -34.96 27.92 9.61
CA PRO A 3 -35.67 27.59 8.38
C PRO A 3 -36.51 28.75 7.85
N LYS A 4 -36.68 28.86 6.54
CA LYS A 4 -37.54 29.90 5.95
C LYS A 4 -39.03 29.57 6.10
N LEU A 5 -39.37 28.30 6.29
CA LEU A 5 -40.73 27.83 6.49
C LEU A 5 -40.77 26.66 7.48
N VAL A 6 -41.68 26.73 8.44
CA VAL A 6 -41.99 25.64 9.37
C VAL A 6 -43.44 25.23 9.17
N ALA A 7 -43.62 23.99 8.73
CA ALA A 7 -44.92 23.36 8.53
C ALA A 7 -45.28 22.49 9.75
N LEU A 8 -46.54 22.57 10.18
CA LEU A 8 -47.10 21.78 11.28
C LEU A 8 -48.34 21.02 10.80
N ASP A 9 -48.47 19.73 11.17
CA ASP A 9 -49.75 19.02 11.07
C ASP A 9 -50.70 19.43 12.22
N THR A 10 -52.01 19.28 12.03
CA THR A 10 -52.99 19.47 13.10
C THR A 10 -53.10 18.25 13.99
N ASP A 11 -53.36 17.07 13.43
CA ASP A 11 -53.73 15.89 14.19
C ASP A 11 -52.48 15.17 14.73
N GLY A 12 -52.46 14.85 16.03
CA GLY A 12 -51.31 14.30 16.74
C GLY A 12 -50.06 15.21 16.81
N THR A 13 -50.13 16.46 16.32
CA THR A 13 -49.01 17.41 16.31
C THR A 13 -49.37 18.70 17.03
N ILE A 14 -50.20 19.57 16.47
CA ILE A 14 -50.73 20.72 17.23
C ILE A 14 -51.71 20.24 18.31
N PHE A 15 -52.52 19.23 17.98
CA PHE A 15 -53.55 18.67 18.85
C PHE A 15 -53.28 17.19 19.15
N THR A 16 -53.41 16.76 20.41
CA THR A 16 -53.21 15.36 20.83
C THR A 16 -54.43 14.45 20.57
N GLY A 17 -55.23 14.78 19.57
CA GLY A 17 -56.45 14.06 19.18
C GLY A 17 -56.74 14.31 17.69
N GLN A 18 -57.89 13.85 17.21
CA GLN A 18 -58.26 13.94 15.79
C GLN A 18 -59.52 14.78 15.55
N LEU A 19 -59.43 15.71 14.60
CA LEU A 19 -60.55 16.52 14.11
C LEU A 19 -61.32 15.81 12.99
N ASP A 20 -61.89 14.63 13.27
CA ASP A 20 -62.58 13.83 12.24
C ASP A 20 -64.02 14.33 11.97
N GLN A 21 -64.30 14.66 10.71
CA GLN A 21 -65.63 15.05 10.25
C GLN A 21 -66.70 13.95 10.33
N GLU A 22 -66.29 12.69 10.49
CA GLU A 22 -67.21 11.56 10.66
C GLU A 22 -67.65 11.34 12.11
N THR A 23 -66.95 11.94 13.09
CA THR A 23 -67.32 11.87 14.52
C THR A 23 -67.79 13.21 15.06
N TRP A 24 -67.13 14.31 14.69
CA TRP A 24 -67.49 15.66 15.15
C TRP A 24 -68.82 16.13 14.52
N GLY A 25 -69.68 16.75 15.33
CA GLY A 25 -70.96 17.31 14.89
C GLY A 25 -71.99 16.26 14.47
N LYS A 26 -71.99 15.09 15.12
CA LYS A 26 -72.93 13.98 14.83
C LYS A 26 -73.91 13.68 15.97
N GLY A 27 -73.71 14.27 17.14
CA GLY A 27 -74.58 14.05 18.30
C GLY A 27 -75.90 14.83 18.25
N PRO A 28 -76.78 14.65 19.26
CA PRO A 28 -78.15 15.19 19.24
C PRO A 28 -78.26 16.72 19.15
N GLU A 29 -77.23 17.45 19.61
CA GLU A 29 -77.20 18.93 19.62
C GLU A 29 -76.37 19.54 18.48
N ALA A 30 -76.10 18.77 17.41
CA ALA A 30 -75.25 19.22 16.31
C ALA A 30 -75.81 20.45 15.55
N ALA A 31 -74.98 21.49 15.47
CA ALA A 31 -75.17 22.63 14.60
C ALA A 31 -75.00 22.24 13.12
N HIS A 32 -75.83 22.83 12.25
CA HIS A 32 -75.87 22.54 10.81
C HIS A 32 -74.52 22.68 10.09
N LYS A 33 -73.66 23.62 10.52
CA LYS A 33 -72.30 23.74 9.98
C LYS A 33 -71.36 22.96 10.89
N LEU A 34 -70.69 21.96 10.32
CA LEU A 34 -69.74 21.09 11.02
C LEU A 34 -68.77 21.86 11.94
N ALA A 35 -68.15 22.94 11.44
CA ALA A 35 -67.23 23.77 12.22
C ALA A 35 -67.87 24.50 13.41
N ASP A 36 -69.17 24.80 13.38
CA ASP A 36 -69.87 25.47 14.48
C ASP A 36 -70.18 24.52 15.67
N ASN A 37 -69.78 23.24 15.56
CA ASN A 37 -69.80 22.27 16.66
C ASN A 37 -68.53 22.29 17.52
N ILE A 38 -67.46 22.96 17.09
CA ILE A 38 -66.26 23.10 17.93
C ILE A 38 -66.55 24.11 19.05
N HIS A 39 -66.46 23.67 20.30
CA HIS A 39 -66.61 24.48 21.50
C HIS A 39 -65.28 24.53 22.29
N LYS A 40 -64.90 25.70 22.80
CA LYS A 40 -63.70 25.87 23.64
C LYS A 40 -64.06 25.70 25.10
N VAL A 41 -63.42 24.74 25.77
CA VAL A 41 -63.70 24.38 27.17
C VAL A 41 -62.79 25.13 28.13
N ASP A 42 -61.50 25.18 27.81
CA ASP A 42 -60.46 25.84 28.61
C ASP A 42 -59.38 26.45 27.71
N SER A 43 -58.26 26.91 28.29
CA SER A 43 -57.14 27.53 27.56
C SER A 43 -56.53 26.66 26.45
N PHE A 44 -56.63 25.33 26.54
CA PHE A 44 -55.98 24.35 25.66
C PHE A 44 -56.92 23.25 25.12
N THR A 45 -58.12 23.07 25.68
CA THR A 45 -59.06 22.00 25.28
C THR A 45 -60.21 22.53 24.41
N LEU A 46 -60.45 21.88 23.26
CA LEU A 46 -61.70 21.98 22.49
C LEU A 46 -62.47 20.67 22.55
N GLU A 47 -63.78 20.76 22.37
CA GLU A 47 -64.74 19.69 22.56
C GLU A 47 -65.86 19.83 21.53
N ASP A 48 -66.41 18.71 21.07
CA ASP A 48 -67.61 18.70 20.24
C ASP A 48 -68.82 19.06 21.10
N ARG A 49 -69.53 20.12 20.70
CA ARG A 49 -70.77 20.56 21.32
C ARG A 49 -71.86 19.49 21.33
N SER A 50 -71.86 18.60 20.34
CA SER A 50 -72.89 17.56 20.15
C SER A 50 -72.54 16.24 20.84
N ASP A 51 -71.26 15.99 21.10
CA ASP A 51 -70.74 14.82 21.81
C ASP A 51 -69.55 15.22 22.69
N HIS A 52 -69.85 15.49 23.96
CA HIS A 52 -68.89 15.89 24.99
C HIS A 52 -67.78 14.85 25.28
N THR A 53 -67.77 13.68 24.63
CA THR A 53 -66.65 12.73 24.70
C THR A 53 -65.57 13.01 23.66
N ASN A 54 -65.91 13.64 22.54
CA ASN A 54 -64.96 14.00 21.48
C ASN A 54 -64.22 15.30 21.86
N LYS A 55 -62.95 15.17 22.25
CA LYS A 55 -62.09 16.30 22.65
C LYS A 55 -60.75 16.26 21.94
N ILE A 56 -60.23 17.45 21.66
CA ILE A 56 -58.83 17.66 21.30
C ILE A 56 -58.17 18.62 22.28
N LYS A 57 -56.87 18.45 22.49
CA LYS A 57 -56.08 19.32 23.35
C LYS A 57 -54.86 19.84 22.61
N MET A 58 -54.69 21.16 22.58
CA MET A 58 -53.49 21.81 22.05
C MET A 58 -52.35 21.64 23.06
N ASN A 59 -51.14 21.32 22.59
CA ASN A 59 -49.98 21.34 23.48
C ASN A 59 -49.72 22.78 24.01
N PRO A 60 -49.49 22.98 25.32
CA PRO A 60 -49.26 24.32 25.89
C PRO A 60 -48.06 25.09 25.32
N ASP A 61 -47.08 24.42 24.71
CA ASP A 61 -45.92 25.05 24.06
C ASP A 61 -46.27 25.65 22.69
N ILE A 62 -47.37 25.27 22.03
CA ILE A 62 -47.70 25.71 20.66
C ILE A 62 -47.70 27.24 20.50
N PRO A 63 -48.30 28.06 21.40
CA PRO A 63 -48.24 29.51 21.28
C PRO A 63 -46.83 30.09 21.36
N ARG A 64 -45.95 29.45 22.16
CA ARG A 64 -44.53 29.83 22.30
C ARG A 64 -43.73 29.42 21.05
N ILE A 65 -43.99 28.24 20.51
CA ILE A 65 -43.38 27.72 19.29
C ILE A 65 -43.74 28.62 18.09
N ILE A 66 -45.02 28.97 17.94
CA ILE A 66 -45.48 29.87 16.87
C ILE A 66 -44.83 31.26 17.00
N HIS A 67 -44.73 31.78 18.22
CA HIS A 67 -44.04 33.04 18.46
C HIS A 67 -42.56 32.96 18.02
N ASP A 68 -41.85 31.89 18.36
CA ASP A 68 -40.45 31.68 17.97
C ASP A 68 -40.27 31.54 16.45
N ILE A 69 -41.10 30.74 15.77
CA ILE A 69 -41.12 30.60 14.29
C ILE A 69 -41.22 31.98 13.62
N LEU A 70 -42.19 32.79 14.06
CA LEU A 70 -42.45 34.11 13.48
C LEU A 70 -41.39 35.15 13.86
N ASN A 71 -40.81 35.05 15.07
CA ASN A 71 -39.80 35.98 15.57
C ASN A 71 -38.46 35.81 14.84
N ASN A 72 -38.12 34.56 14.47
CA ASN A 72 -36.99 34.25 13.60
C ASN A 72 -37.29 34.50 12.10
N GLY A 73 -38.48 35.03 11.77
CA GLY A 73 -38.83 35.48 10.42
C GLY A 73 -39.34 34.39 9.47
N ALA A 74 -39.52 33.16 9.95
CA ALA A 74 -40.02 32.05 9.14
C ALA A 74 -41.52 32.16 8.84
N PHE A 75 -41.96 31.54 7.76
CA PHE A 75 -43.39 31.36 7.49
C PHE A 75 -43.92 30.14 8.25
N LEU A 76 -44.95 30.34 9.06
CA LEU A 76 -45.76 29.25 9.60
C LEU A 76 -46.68 28.70 8.51
N ALA A 77 -46.64 27.39 8.28
CA ALA A 77 -47.58 26.69 7.42
C ALA A 77 -48.36 25.60 8.18
N ILE A 78 -49.61 25.36 7.80
CA ILE A 78 -50.41 24.23 8.27
C ILE A 78 -50.55 23.24 7.12
N VAL A 79 -50.19 21.99 7.38
CA VAL A 79 -50.12 20.94 6.37
C VAL A 79 -50.66 19.64 6.96
N SER A 80 -51.87 19.25 6.60
CA SER A 80 -52.55 18.10 7.20
C SER A 80 -53.32 17.28 6.17
N ARG A 81 -53.41 15.97 6.42
CA ARG A 81 -54.29 15.05 5.67
C ARG A 81 -55.72 14.97 6.23
N ASN A 82 -56.09 15.89 7.12
CA ASN A 82 -57.44 15.95 7.64
C ASN A 82 -58.46 16.22 6.51
N LYS A 83 -59.60 15.52 6.56
CA LYS A 83 -60.67 15.60 5.55
C LYS A 83 -61.46 16.91 5.58
N SER A 84 -61.43 17.65 6.68
CA SER A 84 -62.22 18.86 6.90
C SER A 84 -61.35 20.03 7.31
N LYS A 85 -60.86 20.75 6.30
CA LYS A 85 -60.21 22.06 6.48
C LYS A 85 -61.03 23.00 7.38
N ALA A 86 -62.36 23.00 7.24
CA ALA A 86 -63.23 23.86 8.05
C ALA A 86 -63.20 23.54 9.57
N LEU A 87 -62.96 22.28 9.96
CA LEU A 87 -62.72 21.92 11.37
C LEU A 87 -61.34 22.40 11.83
N CYS A 88 -60.28 22.13 11.06
CA CYS A 88 -58.91 22.57 11.36
C CYS A 88 -58.81 24.10 11.52
N ASP A 89 -59.32 24.86 10.54
CA ASP A 89 -59.33 26.34 10.55
C ASP A 89 -60.03 26.89 11.81
N ARG A 90 -61.15 26.26 12.19
CA ARG A 90 -61.94 26.70 13.36
C ARG A 90 -61.27 26.30 14.66
N ALA A 91 -60.65 25.12 14.76
CA ALA A 91 -59.86 24.73 15.93
C ALA A 91 -58.70 25.72 16.15
N LEU A 92 -57.96 26.04 15.09
CA LEU A 92 -56.87 27.03 15.10
C LEU A 92 -57.34 28.48 15.33
N TYR A 93 -58.63 28.77 15.19
CA TYR A 93 -59.20 30.08 15.51
C TYR A 93 -59.42 30.30 17.03
N TYR A 94 -59.71 29.24 17.78
CA TYR A 94 -59.99 29.33 19.22
C TYR A 94 -58.73 29.54 20.08
N PHE A 95 -57.56 29.18 19.56
CA PHE A 95 -56.27 29.36 20.23
C PHE A 95 -55.53 30.56 19.66
N HIS A 96 -54.77 31.25 20.51
CA HIS A 96 -54.09 32.49 20.16
C HIS A 96 -52.61 32.38 20.48
N ALA A 97 -51.78 33.00 19.65
CA ALA A 97 -50.35 33.19 19.89
C ALA A 97 -49.99 34.67 19.71
N GLN A 98 -48.86 35.09 20.28
CA GLN A 98 -48.43 36.48 20.19
C GLN A 98 -47.71 36.73 18.86
N ASP A 99 -48.21 37.66 18.05
CA ASP A 99 -47.50 38.16 16.88
C ASP A 99 -46.26 38.95 17.33
N PRO A 100 -45.02 38.51 17.04
CA PRO A 100 -43.82 39.20 17.47
C PRO A 100 -43.66 40.59 16.82
N LYS A 101 -44.38 40.90 15.73
CA LYS A 101 -44.29 42.19 15.04
C LYS A 101 -45.22 43.25 15.60
N SER A 102 -46.41 42.88 16.09
CA SER A 102 -47.35 43.83 16.71
C SER A 102 -47.47 43.69 18.23
N GLY A 103 -46.97 42.61 18.82
CA GLY A 103 -47.12 42.28 20.23
C GLY A 103 -48.52 41.79 20.62
N GLU A 104 -49.46 41.73 19.68
CA GLU A 104 -50.86 41.36 19.92
C GLU A 104 -51.07 39.85 19.96
N MET A 105 -51.99 39.39 20.80
CA MET A 105 -52.50 38.02 20.76
C MET A 105 -53.48 37.86 19.60
N LYS A 106 -53.15 37.05 18.60
CA LYS A 106 -53.99 36.78 17.42
C LYS A 106 -54.37 35.30 17.36
N PRO A 107 -55.56 34.95 16.83
CA PRO A 107 -55.90 33.56 16.53
C PRO A 107 -54.80 32.90 15.70
N ILE A 108 -54.41 31.66 16.01
CA ILE A 108 -53.30 30.97 15.35
C ILE A 108 -53.49 30.96 13.82
N ILE A 109 -54.71 30.68 13.35
CA ILE A 109 -55.06 30.68 11.93
C ILE A 109 -54.82 32.04 11.22
N LYS A 110 -54.75 33.16 11.95
CA LYS A 110 -54.42 34.49 11.40
C LYS A 110 -52.90 34.76 11.30
N LEU A 111 -52.08 33.88 11.88
CA LEU A 111 -50.62 33.91 11.82
C LEU A 111 -50.05 32.91 10.78
N VAL A 112 -50.86 31.93 10.38
CA VAL A 112 -50.54 30.98 9.31
C VAL A 112 -50.42 31.72 7.97
N ARG A 113 -49.33 31.45 7.24
CA ARG A 113 -49.01 32.09 5.96
C ARG A 113 -49.36 31.22 4.75
N TYR A 114 -49.44 29.91 4.95
CA TYR A 114 -49.89 28.93 3.95
C TYR A 114 -50.63 27.79 4.66
N ASP A 115 -51.74 27.35 4.10
CA ASP A 115 -52.72 26.55 4.83
C ASP A 115 -53.37 25.53 3.88
N GLU A 116 -52.97 24.27 4.05
CA GLU A 116 -53.11 23.20 3.07
C GLU A 116 -53.58 21.91 3.75
N VAL A 117 -54.89 21.81 3.91
CA VAL A 117 -55.58 20.69 4.57
C VAL A 117 -56.45 19.98 3.53
N ALA A 118 -56.05 18.76 3.17
CA ALA A 118 -56.69 17.91 2.16
C ALA A 118 -56.26 16.44 2.33
N ASP A 119 -57.17 15.49 2.11
CA ASP A 119 -56.87 14.04 2.22
C ASP A 119 -56.15 13.52 0.95
N GLU A 120 -54.87 13.85 0.81
CA GLU A 120 -54.00 13.42 -0.29
C GLU A 120 -52.52 13.21 0.18
N PRO A 121 -51.59 12.73 -0.66
CA PRO A 121 -50.18 12.57 -0.27
C PRO A 121 -49.51 13.89 0.09
N LEU A 122 -48.82 13.94 1.23
CA LEU A 122 -48.19 15.15 1.76
C LEU A 122 -47.12 15.72 0.83
N SER A 123 -46.46 14.88 0.03
CA SER A 123 -45.61 15.29 -1.09
C SER A 123 -46.28 16.26 -2.08
N GLN A 124 -47.58 16.16 -2.30
CA GLN A 124 -48.33 17.12 -3.15
C GLN A 124 -48.54 18.46 -2.45
N HIS A 125 -48.80 18.46 -1.14
CA HIS A 125 -48.87 19.67 -0.33
C HIS A 125 -47.54 20.41 -0.42
N PHE A 126 -46.42 19.72 -0.21
CA PHE A 126 -45.08 20.33 -0.30
C PHE A 126 -44.72 20.82 -1.71
N LYS A 127 -45.16 20.15 -2.78
CA LYS A 127 -45.05 20.68 -4.15
C LYS A 127 -45.80 22.01 -4.32
N ARG A 128 -47.00 22.14 -3.78
CA ARG A 128 -47.78 23.41 -3.83
C ARG A 128 -47.16 24.49 -2.93
N ILE A 129 -46.71 24.15 -1.72
CA ILE A 129 -45.97 25.04 -0.80
C ILE A 129 -44.71 25.60 -1.48
N ARG A 130 -43.92 24.75 -2.14
CA ARG A 130 -42.75 25.19 -2.93
C ARG A 130 -43.16 26.05 -4.12
N GLY A 131 -44.23 25.68 -4.82
CA GLY A 131 -44.80 26.46 -5.92
C GLY A 131 -45.21 27.88 -5.51
N TRP A 132 -45.75 28.05 -4.31
CA TRP A 132 -46.15 29.33 -3.71
C TRP A 132 -44.97 30.11 -3.11
N SER A 133 -44.21 29.50 -2.19
CA SER A 133 -43.14 30.16 -1.42
C SER A 133 -41.87 30.45 -2.23
N LYS A 134 -41.61 29.66 -3.28
CA LYS A 134 -40.35 29.61 -4.04
C LYS A 134 -39.12 29.17 -3.23
N TYR A 135 -39.27 28.76 -1.97
CA TYR A 135 -38.16 28.25 -1.15
C TYR A 135 -37.74 26.84 -1.59
N ALA A 136 -36.50 26.46 -1.34
CA ALA A 136 -36.04 25.09 -1.55
C ALA A 136 -36.69 24.15 -0.52
N TYR A 137 -36.81 22.85 -0.81
CA TYR A 137 -37.29 21.89 0.19
C TYR A 137 -36.39 21.82 1.42
N THR A 138 -35.08 22.00 1.21
CA THR A 138 -34.06 22.11 2.26
C THR A 138 -34.23 23.34 3.15
N ASP A 139 -34.93 24.40 2.72
CA ASP A 139 -35.28 25.55 3.56
C ASP A 139 -36.45 25.28 4.52
N MET A 140 -37.07 24.10 4.44
CA MET A 140 -38.33 23.75 5.12
C MET A 140 -38.13 22.70 6.21
N VAL A 141 -38.84 22.89 7.33
CA VAL A 141 -39.00 21.88 8.38
C VAL A 141 -40.47 21.47 8.47
N PHE A 142 -40.74 20.18 8.62
CA PHE A 142 -42.08 19.65 8.89
C PHE A 142 -42.13 18.92 10.23
N PHE A 143 -43.14 19.24 11.03
CA PHE A 143 -43.48 18.50 12.25
C PHE A 143 -44.78 17.72 12.02
N ASN A 144 -44.73 16.40 12.24
CA ASN A 144 -45.85 15.49 11.98
C ASN A 144 -45.90 14.38 13.05
N ASN A 145 -47.05 13.75 13.26
CA ASN A 145 -47.19 12.62 14.18
C ASN A 145 -46.56 11.31 13.65
N LYS A 146 -46.19 11.27 12.37
CA LYS A 146 -45.47 10.18 11.69
C LYS A 146 -44.56 10.76 10.63
N ALA A 147 -43.31 10.28 10.51
CA ALA A 147 -42.42 10.75 9.45
C ALA A 147 -42.86 10.25 8.05
N PRO A 148 -43.36 11.09 7.12
CA PRO A 148 -43.84 10.64 5.83
C PRO A 148 -42.67 10.53 4.85
N LYS A 149 -42.39 9.32 4.37
CA LYS A 149 -41.28 9.05 3.42
C LYS A 149 -41.37 9.92 2.17
N ASP A 150 -42.57 10.14 1.64
CA ASP A 150 -42.81 10.93 0.43
C ASP A 150 -42.49 12.43 0.61
N VAL A 151 -42.40 12.92 1.85
CA VAL A 151 -41.95 14.28 2.17
C VAL A 151 -40.44 14.33 2.38
N THR A 152 -39.87 13.33 3.07
CA THR A 152 -38.41 13.21 3.25
C THR A 152 -37.68 13.04 1.91
N GLU A 153 -38.26 12.30 0.96
CA GLU A 153 -37.74 12.11 -0.42
C GLU A 153 -37.66 13.42 -1.22
N LEU A 154 -38.40 14.46 -0.84
CA LEU A 154 -38.28 15.79 -1.45
C LEU A 154 -37.11 16.60 -0.88
N GLY A 155 -36.46 16.16 0.21
CA GLY A 155 -35.41 16.89 0.90
C GLY A 155 -35.92 17.89 1.96
N VAL A 156 -37.16 17.73 2.43
CA VAL A 156 -37.69 18.45 3.60
C VAL A 156 -37.24 17.74 4.88
N VAL A 157 -36.77 18.48 5.88
CA VAL A 157 -36.42 17.89 7.19
C VAL A 157 -37.70 17.63 7.98
N VAL A 158 -37.99 16.34 8.19
CA VAL A 158 -39.19 15.88 8.90
C VAL A 158 -38.84 15.48 10.32
N ASN A 159 -39.61 15.96 11.30
CA ASN A 159 -39.47 15.64 12.71
C ASN A 159 -40.76 15.00 13.23
N GLU A 160 -40.63 13.85 13.89
CA GLU A 160 -41.77 13.10 14.43
C GLU A 160 -42.17 13.61 15.83
N CYS A 161 -43.47 13.76 16.03
CA CYS A 161 -44.10 14.25 17.25
C CYS A 161 -44.87 13.11 17.94
N PRO A 162 -44.66 12.83 19.23
CA PRO A 162 -45.44 11.81 19.94
C PRO A 162 -46.91 12.23 19.98
N ALA A 163 -47.83 11.41 19.47
CA ALA A 163 -49.24 11.77 19.31
C ALA A 163 -49.95 12.06 20.65
N GLU A 164 -49.46 11.46 21.75
CA GLU A 164 -49.98 11.59 23.11
C GLU A 164 -49.69 12.98 23.71
N THR A 165 -48.59 13.62 23.30
CA THR A 165 -48.14 14.91 23.83
C THR A 165 -48.22 16.03 22.79
N GLY A 166 -48.21 15.71 21.50
CA GLY A 166 -48.09 16.68 20.42
C GLY A 166 -46.70 17.32 20.37
N LEU A 167 -46.58 18.42 19.64
CA LEU A 167 -45.33 19.14 19.49
C LEU A 167 -44.99 19.94 20.77
N THR A 168 -44.03 19.44 21.54
CA THR A 168 -43.43 20.13 22.70
C THR A 168 -42.34 21.10 22.28
N TRP A 169 -41.98 22.04 23.16
CA TRP A 169 -40.84 22.95 22.95
C TRP A 169 -39.52 22.19 22.78
N GLU A 170 -39.35 21.05 23.46
CA GLU A 170 -38.15 20.21 23.34
C GLU A 170 -38.08 19.54 21.95
N THR A 171 -39.15 18.91 21.50
CA THR A 171 -39.24 18.28 20.16
C THR A 171 -39.02 19.33 19.06
N TYR A 172 -39.65 20.50 19.19
CA TYR A 172 -39.45 21.63 18.30
C TYR A 172 -37.99 22.10 18.28
N SER A 173 -37.39 22.38 19.44
CA SER A 173 -36.01 22.86 19.54
C SER A 173 -35.00 21.86 18.96
N LYS A 174 -35.21 20.56 19.20
CA LYS A 174 -34.40 19.49 18.59
C LYS A 174 -34.57 19.45 17.07
N GLY A 175 -35.79 19.59 16.55
CA GLY A 175 -36.04 19.57 15.11
C GLY A 175 -35.47 20.77 14.37
N ILE A 176 -35.52 21.97 14.97
CA ILE A 176 -34.83 23.17 14.43
C ILE A 176 -33.31 23.00 14.52
N ALA A 177 -32.77 22.44 15.60
CA ALA A 177 -31.33 22.16 15.73
C ALA A 177 -30.85 21.13 14.70
N HIS A 178 -31.60 20.04 14.50
CA HIS A 178 -31.32 19.01 13.49
C HIS A 178 -31.36 19.59 12.06
N TRP A 179 -32.36 20.41 11.73
CA TRP A 179 -32.38 21.15 10.47
C TRP A 179 -31.16 22.08 10.34
N ALA A 180 -30.81 22.82 11.39
CA ALA A 180 -29.68 23.73 11.35
C ALA A 180 -28.33 23.01 11.23
N GLU A 181 -28.28 21.72 11.59
CA GLU A 181 -27.15 20.83 11.36
C GLU A 181 -27.10 20.36 9.90
N THR A 182 -28.21 19.88 9.32
CA THR A 182 -28.25 19.53 7.88
C THR A 182 -27.96 20.72 6.97
N GLN A 183 -28.21 21.96 7.42
CA GLN A 183 -27.79 23.14 6.67
C GLN A 183 -26.30 23.48 6.77
N LYS A 184 -25.54 22.93 7.72
CA LYS A 184 -24.07 23.08 7.71
C LYS A 184 -23.48 22.28 6.55
N ASP A 185 -24.02 21.08 6.32
CA ASP A 185 -23.62 20.20 5.22
C ASP A 185 -24.00 20.77 3.84
N LEU A 186 -25.01 21.65 3.79
CA LEU A 186 -25.54 22.33 2.60
C LEU A 186 -25.09 23.80 2.45
N ALA A 187 -24.26 24.33 3.35
CA ALA A 187 -23.81 25.70 3.27
C ALA A 187 -22.85 25.89 2.07
N PRO A 188 -22.92 27.02 1.33
CA PRO A 188 -21.90 27.35 0.33
C PRO A 188 -20.54 27.46 1.02
N GLY A 189 -19.61 26.54 0.72
CA GLY A 189 -18.38 26.33 1.47
C GLY A 189 -18.31 25.02 2.26
N SER A 190 -19.29 24.13 2.12
CA SER A 190 -19.23 22.74 2.61
C SER A 190 -18.14 21.95 1.87
N THR A 191 -16.99 21.74 2.51
CA THR A 191 -15.91 20.91 1.98
C THR A 191 -16.29 19.44 2.06
N THR A 192 -16.52 18.79 0.91
CA THR A 192 -16.76 17.34 0.86
C THR A 192 -15.46 16.59 1.08
N LYS A 193 -15.44 15.57 1.95
CA LYS A 193 -14.23 14.77 2.22
C LYS A 193 -14.30 13.38 1.59
N ILE A 194 -13.21 12.95 0.96
CA ILE A 194 -13.04 11.59 0.44
C ILE A 194 -11.80 10.98 1.09
N GLY A 195 -11.97 9.83 1.73
CA GLY A 195 -10.86 9.00 2.22
C GLY A 195 -10.42 7.98 1.16
N ILE A 196 -9.12 7.86 0.93
CA ILE A 196 -8.53 6.87 0.02
C ILE A 196 -7.40 6.16 0.77
N ALA A 197 -7.37 4.84 0.71
CA ALA A 197 -6.21 4.02 1.04
C ALA A 197 -5.52 3.63 -0.29
N HIS A 198 -4.23 3.92 -0.42
CA HIS A 198 -3.48 3.70 -1.66
C HIS A 198 -2.20 2.88 -1.43
N PHE A 199 -1.98 1.89 -2.30
CA PHE A 199 -0.77 1.06 -2.38
C PHE A 199 -0.50 0.60 -3.82
N ASN A 200 0.70 0.09 -4.08
CA ASN A 200 1.21 -0.25 -5.40
C ASN A 200 2.38 -1.25 -5.28
N ASP A 201 2.70 -1.95 -6.37
CA ASP A 201 3.89 -2.81 -6.51
C ASP A 201 4.03 -3.86 -5.38
N VAL A 202 3.05 -4.77 -5.27
CA VAL A 202 2.96 -5.70 -4.14
C VAL A 202 3.07 -7.17 -4.57
N TYR A 203 4.25 -7.75 -4.39
CA TYR A 203 4.61 -9.07 -4.90
C TYR A 203 4.76 -10.13 -3.79
N GLN A 204 5.40 -9.78 -2.67
CA GLN A 204 5.82 -10.70 -1.62
C GLN A 204 4.77 -10.80 -0.50
N VAL A 205 3.93 -11.84 -0.54
CA VAL A 205 2.83 -12.00 0.44
C VAL A 205 3.23 -12.61 1.79
N GLY A 206 4.20 -13.54 1.81
CA GLY A 206 4.70 -14.16 3.04
C GLY A 206 5.74 -13.31 3.78
N GLU A 207 6.35 -13.86 4.84
CA GLU A 207 7.35 -13.14 5.67
C GLU A 207 8.48 -12.47 4.84
N GLN A 208 8.72 -11.19 5.12
CA GLN A 208 9.81 -10.35 4.62
C GLN A 208 10.61 -9.78 5.79
N HIS A 209 11.88 -9.45 5.54
CA HIS A 209 12.77 -8.78 6.48
C HIS A 209 13.09 -7.38 5.95
N ILE A 210 12.65 -6.36 6.67
CA ILE A 210 12.83 -4.96 6.28
C ILE A 210 13.55 -4.21 7.39
N ASN A 211 14.29 -3.15 7.04
CA ASN A 211 14.98 -2.30 8.01
C ASN A 211 14.20 -0.99 8.16
N ILE A 212 13.64 -0.74 9.34
CA ILE A 212 12.92 0.49 9.66
C ILE A 212 13.55 1.12 10.91
N ASP A 213 13.85 2.41 10.85
CA ASP A 213 14.46 3.18 11.95
C ASP A 213 15.77 2.55 12.50
N GLY A 214 16.52 1.84 11.65
CA GLY A 214 17.76 1.14 12.01
C GLY A 214 17.54 -0.22 12.68
N LYS A 215 16.33 -0.79 12.63
CA LYS A 215 15.98 -2.10 13.19
C LYS A 215 15.45 -3.02 12.09
N GLN A 216 15.90 -4.27 12.10
CA GLN A 216 15.29 -5.31 11.29
C GLN A 216 13.93 -5.72 11.90
N GLU A 217 12.86 -5.70 11.10
CA GLU A 217 11.50 -6.10 11.47
C GLU A 217 10.98 -7.17 10.48
N LYS A 218 10.16 -8.11 10.98
CA LYS A 218 9.50 -9.17 10.20
C LYS A 218 8.05 -8.84 9.88
N ILE A 219 7.75 -8.59 8.60
CA ILE A 219 6.41 -8.25 8.12
C ILE A 219 5.85 -9.24 7.10
N ASP A 220 4.56 -9.14 6.82
CA ASP A 220 3.83 -9.94 5.82
C ASP A 220 2.48 -9.26 5.49
N VAL A 221 1.77 -9.74 4.47
CA VAL A 221 0.50 -9.12 4.04
C VAL A 221 -0.63 -9.23 5.08
N THR A 222 -0.56 -10.15 6.06
CA THR A 222 -1.56 -10.20 7.14
C THR A 222 -1.43 -9.02 8.10
N LYS A 223 -0.21 -8.52 8.30
CA LYS A 223 0.04 -7.31 9.10
C LYS A 223 -0.39 -6.06 8.33
N PHE A 224 -0.09 -5.99 7.03
CA PHE A 224 -0.56 -4.91 6.15
C PHE A 224 -2.10 -4.83 6.11
N ALA A 225 -2.79 -5.97 6.02
CA ALA A 225 -4.25 -6.02 6.04
C ALA A 225 -4.86 -5.41 7.34
N SER A 226 -4.18 -5.53 8.47
CA SER A 226 -4.58 -4.84 9.72
C SER A 226 -4.34 -3.33 9.69
N SER A 227 -3.26 -2.87 9.05
CA SER A 227 -3.03 -1.43 8.79
C SER A 227 -4.14 -0.86 7.89
N LEU A 228 -4.52 -1.58 6.84
CA LEU A 228 -5.63 -1.20 5.94
C LEU A 228 -6.98 -1.19 6.67
N ALA A 229 -7.28 -2.22 7.47
CA ALA A 229 -8.47 -2.25 8.32
C ALA A 229 -8.55 -1.00 9.22
N THR A 230 -7.45 -0.65 9.89
CA THR A 230 -7.33 0.54 10.76
C THR A 230 -7.65 1.86 10.05
N ILE A 231 -7.38 1.97 8.75
CA ILE A 231 -7.79 3.13 7.93
C ILE A 231 -9.28 3.04 7.59
N THR A 232 -9.73 1.90 7.06
CA THR A 232 -11.11 1.73 6.56
C THR A 232 -12.18 1.80 7.65
N GLU A 233 -11.85 1.45 8.89
CA GLU A 233 -12.72 1.55 10.06
C GLU A 233 -13.11 3.00 10.39
N LYS A 234 -12.26 3.97 10.05
CA LYS A 234 -12.53 5.41 10.28
C LYS A 234 -13.58 5.97 9.34
N TRP A 235 -13.84 5.31 8.22
CA TRP A 235 -14.73 5.80 7.17
C TRP A 235 -16.20 5.63 7.57
N SER A 236 -17.03 6.58 7.12
CA SER A 236 -18.48 6.54 7.31
C SER A 236 -19.11 5.31 6.67
N GLU A 237 -20.20 4.82 7.25
CA GLU A 237 -20.95 3.68 6.72
C GLU A 237 -22.02 4.14 5.74
N ARG A 238 -22.03 3.48 4.59
CA ARG A 238 -23.02 3.63 3.53
C ARG A 238 -24.28 2.86 3.87
N LYS A 239 -25.37 3.20 3.18
CA LYS A 239 -26.68 2.53 3.30
C LYS A 239 -26.67 1.05 2.90
N ASP A 240 -25.65 0.59 2.18
CA ASP A 240 -25.44 -0.82 1.79
C ASP A 240 -24.50 -1.58 2.74
N GLY A 241 -24.09 -0.97 3.86
CA GLY A 241 -23.18 -1.57 4.85
C GLY A 241 -21.70 -1.52 4.46
N LYS A 242 -21.36 -0.97 3.30
CA LYS A 242 -19.95 -0.71 2.91
C LYS A 242 -19.44 0.60 3.51
N LYS A 243 -18.15 0.86 3.39
CA LYS A 243 -17.52 2.12 3.81
C LYS A 243 -17.50 3.15 2.67
N ASP A 244 -17.56 4.44 3.00
CA ASP A 244 -17.59 5.55 2.03
C ASP A 244 -16.22 5.99 1.49
N GLY A 245 -15.12 5.40 1.96
CA GLY A 245 -13.80 5.60 1.36
C GLY A 245 -13.54 4.71 0.14
N LEU A 246 -12.29 4.71 -0.29
CA LEU A 246 -11.79 3.99 -1.46
C LEU A 246 -10.50 3.25 -1.17
N VAL A 247 -10.35 2.04 -1.69
CA VAL A 247 -9.08 1.31 -1.75
C VAL A 247 -8.60 1.29 -3.21
N VAL A 248 -7.48 1.95 -3.52
CA VAL A 248 -6.97 2.10 -4.89
C VAL A 248 -5.58 1.45 -5.02
N PHE A 249 -5.39 0.69 -6.09
CA PHE A 249 -4.16 -0.06 -6.35
C PHE A 249 -3.48 0.33 -7.67
N SER A 250 -2.21 0.73 -7.65
CA SER A 250 -1.52 1.26 -8.86
C SER A 250 -0.62 0.25 -9.58
N GLY A 251 -1.06 -1.01 -9.66
CA GLY A 251 -0.46 -2.05 -10.51
C GLY A 251 0.74 -2.76 -9.90
N ASP A 252 1.24 -3.75 -10.65
CA ASP A 252 2.30 -4.68 -10.27
C ASP A 252 1.93 -5.60 -9.10
N LEU A 253 1.17 -6.66 -9.42
CA LEU A 253 0.60 -7.61 -8.47
C LEU A 253 1.04 -9.06 -8.73
N PHE A 254 0.93 -9.54 -9.97
CA PHE A 254 0.94 -10.99 -10.22
C PHE A 254 2.34 -11.62 -10.21
N SER A 255 3.39 -10.82 -10.38
CA SER A 255 4.80 -11.20 -10.49
C SER A 255 5.65 -9.97 -10.12
N PRO A 256 6.93 -10.09 -9.71
CA PRO A 256 7.68 -11.32 -9.46
C PRO A 256 7.79 -11.66 -7.97
N SER A 257 7.39 -12.87 -7.61
CA SER A 257 7.57 -13.44 -6.27
C SER A 257 7.99 -14.91 -6.34
N THR A 258 8.50 -15.44 -5.23
CA THR A 258 8.80 -16.88 -5.10
C THR A 258 7.56 -17.71 -5.45
N GLU A 259 6.42 -17.27 -4.92
CA GLU A 259 5.10 -17.83 -5.09
C GLU A 259 4.61 -17.70 -6.55
N SER A 260 4.89 -16.56 -7.23
CA SER A 260 4.53 -16.37 -8.64
C SER A 260 5.29 -17.30 -9.57
N SER A 261 6.57 -17.61 -9.29
CA SER A 261 7.38 -18.54 -10.10
C SER A 261 6.77 -19.95 -10.20
N ILE A 262 6.06 -20.39 -9.17
CA ILE A 262 5.37 -21.70 -9.11
C ILE A 262 3.92 -21.58 -9.60
N THR A 263 3.19 -20.59 -9.09
CA THR A 263 1.73 -20.49 -9.29
C THR A 263 1.32 -19.73 -10.55
N ARG A 264 2.26 -19.02 -11.20
CA ARG A 264 2.02 -18.07 -12.31
C ARG A 264 0.96 -17.03 -11.94
N GLY A 265 1.16 -16.38 -10.80
CA GLY A 265 0.31 -15.32 -10.25
C GLY A 265 -0.98 -15.78 -9.56
N LYS A 266 -1.37 -17.07 -9.64
CA LYS A 266 -2.67 -17.58 -9.17
C LYS A 266 -2.94 -17.46 -7.66
N HIS A 267 -1.92 -17.21 -6.85
CA HIS A 267 -2.06 -17.01 -5.40
C HIS A 267 -2.60 -15.60 -5.05
N MET A 268 -2.42 -14.62 -5.94
CA MET A 268 -2.75 -13.22 -5.65
C MET A 268 -4.24 -12.86 -5.71
N PRO A 269 -5.08 -13.40 -6.63
CA PRO A 269 -6.49 -13.02 -6.72
C PRO A 269 -7.25 -13.12 -5.39
N SER A 270 -7.15 -14.24 -4.67
CA SER A 270 -7.78 -14.41 -3.35
C SER A 270 -7.29 -13.38 -2.32
N ILE A 271 -6.00 -13.04 -2.34
CA ILE A 271 -5.35 -12.09 -1.43
C ILE A 271 -5.79 -10.66 -1.72
N ILE A 272 -5.71 -10.21 -2.98
CA ILE A 272 -6.08 -8.83 -3.35
C ILE A 272 -7.60 -8.60 -3.21
N ASN A 273 -8.43 -9.62 -3.46
CA ASN A 273 -9.87 -9.55 -3.20
C ASN A 273 -10.15 -9.42 -1.69
N GLY A 274 -9.38 -10.11 -0.84
CA GLY A 274 -9.45 -9.99 0.62
C GLY A 274 -9.05 -8.61 1.17
N LEU A 275 -8.26 -7.83 0.41
CA LEU A 275 -7.93 -6.44 0.74
C LEU A 275 -9.03 -5.44 0.31
N GLY A 276 -10.04 -5.85 -0.44
CA GLY A 276 -11.21 -5.01 -0.75
C GLY A 276 -10.94 -3.83 -1.68
N VAL A 277 -10.01 -3.99 -2.65
CA VAL A 277 -9.71 -2.98 -3.68
C VAL A 277 -10.98 -2.59 -4.47
N ASP A 278 -11.18 -1.29 -4.69
CA ASP A 278 -12.29 -0.73 -5.48
C ASP A 278 -11.95 -0.57 -6.97
N VAL A 279 -10.69 -0.30 -7.30
CA VAL A 279 -10.17 -0.07 -8.66
C VAL A 279 -8.65 -0.24 -8.70
N GLY A 280 -8.14 -0.82 -9.79
CA GLY A 280 -6.70 -0.97 -10.01
C GLY A 280 -6.24 -0.53 -11.41
N CYS A 281 -4.96 -0.20 -11.55
CA CYS A 281 -4.30 -0.08 -12.86
C CYS A 281 -3.41 -1.30 -13.13
N VAL A 282 -3.17 -1.61 -14.41
CA VAL A 282 -2.26 -2.67 -14.85
C VAL A 282 -0.83 -2.13 -14.90
N GLY A 283 0.12 -2.82 -14.27
CA GLY A 283 1.56 -2.53 -14.34
C GLY A 283 2.33 -3.45 -15.29
N ASN A 284 3.65 -3.51 -15.14
CA ASN A 284 4.52 -4.38 -15.94
C ASN A 284 4.23 -5.84 -15.73
N HIS A 285 4.31 -6.25 -14.48
CA HIS A 285 4.51 -7.64 -14.15
C HIS A 285 3.20 -8.43 -14.16
N GLU A 286 2.08 -7.75 -14.42
CA GLU A 286 0.85 -8.33 -14.94
C GLU A 286 1.09 -9.13 -16.24
N PHE A 287 2.03 -8.70 -17.11
CA PHE A 287 2.28 -9.33 -18.41
C PHE A 287 3.33 -10.44 -18.39
N ASP A 288 4.10 -10.62 -17.30
CA ASP A 288 5.22 -11.59 -17.19
C ASP A 288 4.85 -13.04 -17.57
N PHE A 289 3.58 -13.42 -17.40
CA PHE A 289 3.09 -14.77 -17.72
C PHE A 289 2.33 -14.86 -19.06
N GLY A 290 2.31 -13.77 -19.83
CA GLY A 290 1.60 -13.59 -21.10
C GLY A 290 0.13 -13.20 -20.92
N VAL A 291 -0.39 -12.42 -21.89
CA VAL A 291 -1.79 -11.93 -21.90
C VAL A 291 -2.84 -13.01 -21.62
N PRO A 292 -2.78 -14.25 -22.16
CA PRO A 292 -3.78 -15.28 -21.87
C PRO A 292 -3.78 -15.81 -20.44
N GLN A 293 -2.75 -15.52 -19.64
CA GLN A 293 -2.72 -15.79 -18.20
C GLN A 293 -3.21 -14.57 -17.42
N LEU A 294 -2.76 -13.36 -17.79
CA LEU A 294 -3.25 -12.10 -17.21
C LEU A 294 -4.78 -12.00 -17.26
N GLN A 295 -5.39 -12.26 -18.42
CA GLN A 295 -6.85 -12.24 -18.59
C GLN A 295 -7.61 -13.24 -17.71
N LYS A 296 -6.97 -14.34 -17.28
CA LYS A 296 -7.57 -15.30 -16.34
C LYS A 296 -7.47 -14.78 -14.92
N LEU A 297 -6.28 -14.30 -14.53
CA LEU A 297 -6.04 -13.74 -13.20
C LEU A 297 -6.94 -12.53 -12.93
N ILE A 298 -7.12 -11.63 -13.91
CA ILE A 298 -8.08 -10.51 -13.83
C ILE A 298 -9.52 -11.01 -13.62
N LYS A 299 -9.95 -12.06 -14.34
CA LYS A 299 -11.29 -12.67 -14.18
C LYS A 299 -11.50 -13.31 -12.80
N ASP A 300 -10.44 -13.64 -12.09
CA ASP A 300 -10.47 -14.15 -10.70
C ASP A 300 -10.40 -13.01 -9.65
N THR A 301 -10.20 -11.75 -10.06
CA THR A 301 -10.26 -10.56 -9.18
C THR A 301 -11.65 -9.92 -9.11
N SER A 302 -11.96 -9.21 -8.03
CA SER A 302 -13.28 -8.62 -7.74
C SER A 302 -13.45 -7.15 -8.14
N PHE A 303 -12.45 -6.54 -8.78
CA PHE A 303 -12.39 -5.11 -9.09
C PHE A 303 -11.96 -4.85 -10.54
N PRO A 304 -12.29 -3.68 -11.11
CA PRO A 304 -11.91 -3.34 -12.48
C PRO A 304 -10.42 -2.98 -12.58
N TRP A 305 -9.77 -3.52 -13.61
CA TRP A 305 -8.41 -3.20 -14.01
C TRP A 305 -8.40 -2.21 -15.18
N LEU A 306 -7.69 -1.10 -15.02
CA LEU A 306 -7.62 -0.01 -15.98
C LEU A 306 -6.34 -0.06 -16.81
N LEU A 307 -6.48 0.13 -18.13
CA LEU A 307 -5.37 0.22 -19.08
C LEU A 307 -5.77 1.16 -20.24
N SER A 308 -6.00 2.43 -19.93
CA SER A 308 -6.66 3.40 -20.82
C SER A 308 -5.87 3.74 -22.08
N ASN A 309 -4.53 3.72 -22.03
CA ASN A 309 -3.69 4.18 -23.14
C ASN A 309 -2.99 3.07 -23.94
N ILE A 310 -3.44 1.81 -23.83
CA ILE A 310 -3.07 0.73 -24.76
C ILE A 310 -4.29 0.35 -25.61
N ILE A 311 -4.12 0.28 -26.94
CA ILE A 311 -5.12 -0.21 -27.89
C ILE A 311 -4.61 -1.50 -28.53
N ASP A 312 -5.49 -2.48 -28.65
CA ASP A 312 -5.33 -3.64 -29.53
C ASP A 312 -5.77 -3.28 -30.95
N GLU A 313 -4.82 -3.23 -31.89
CA GLU A 313 -5.07 -2.90 -33.30
C GLU A 313 -5.98 -3.91 -34.02
N ASP A 314 -6.09 -5.15 -33.53
CA ASP A 314 -6.98 -6.15 -34.14
C ASP A 314 -8.47 -5.88 -33.82
N THR A 315 -8.75 -5.13 -32.74
CA THR A 315 -10.11 -4.87 -32.26
C THR A 315 -10.48 -3.38 -32.18
N ASP A 316 -9.51 -2.47 -32.36
CA ASP A 316 -9.63 -1.01 -32.20
C ASP A 316 -10.18 -0.60 -30.82
N LYS A 317 -9.78 -1.34 -29.78
CA LYS A 317 -10.29 -1.23 -28.40
C LYS A 317 -9.20 -1.49 -27.37
N ILE A 318 -9.50 -1.18 -26.12
CA ILE A 318 -8.70 -1.62 -24.97
C ILE A 318 -8.69 -3.17 -24.94
N PRO A 319 -7.53 -3.80 -24.65
CA PRO A 319 -7.41 -5.24 -24.48
C PRO A 319 -8.52 -5.90 -23.64
N GLU A 320 -9.00 -7.07 -24.08
CA GLU A 320 -10.10 -7.79 -23.40
C GLU A 320 -9.75 -8.04 -21.92
N THR A 321 -10.76 -7.86 -21.05
CA THR A 321 -10.74 -7.94 -19.58
C THR A 321 -10.27 -6.68 -18.84
N MET A 322 -9.52 -5.80 -19.50
CA MET A 322 -9.23 -4.46 -18.97
C MET A 322 -10.35 -3.47 -19.35
N GLN A 323 -10.37 -2.30 -18.73
CA GLN A 323 -11.33 -1.22 -18.98
C GLN A 323 -10.62 0.09 -19.33
N GLU A 324 -11.24 0.89 -20.21
CA GLU A 324 -10.71 2.22 -20.59
C GLU A 324 -10.89 3.25 -19.48
N LEU A 325 -11.98 3.14 -18.72
CA LEU A 325 -12.33 4.02 -17.61
C LEU A 325 -13.22 3.26 -16.63
N TYR A 326 -13.32 3.77 -15.40
CA TYR A 326 -14.31 3.30 -14.42
C TYR A 326 -14.93 4.48 -13.68
N VAL A 327 -16.20 4.35 -13.28
CA VAL A 327 -16.93 5.42 -12.57
C VAL A 327 -17.68 4.83 -11.38
N LEU A 328 -17.56 5.48 -10.24
CA LEU A 328 -18.21 5.12 -8.99
C LEU A 328 -18.66 6.37 -8.21
N GLU A 329 -19.46 6.16 -7.17
CA GLU A 329 -19.91 7.23 -6.26
C GLU A 329 -19.50 6.91 -4.81
N ARG A 330 -18.97 7.91 -4.10
CA ARG A 330 -18.53 7.85 -2.70
C ARG A 330 -18.75 9.20 -2.04
N ALA A 331 -19.24 9.23 -0.80
CA ALA A 331 -19.50 10.47 -0.06
C ALA A 331 -20.33 11.53 -0.85
N GLY A 332 -21.21 11.08 -1.76
CA GLY A 332 -22.01 11.95 -2.64
C GLY A 332 -21.24 12.62 -3.79
N VAL A 333 -20.02 12.17 -4.09
CA VAL A 333 -19.17 12.65 -5.19
C VAL A 333 -19.06 11.58 -6.26
N ARG A 334 -19.20 11.96 -7.53
CA ARG A 334 -19.06 11.05 -8.68
C ARG A 334 -17.63 11.08 -9.20
N ILE A 335 -16.94 9.96 -9.12
CA ILE A 335 -15.48 9.86 -9.32
C ILE A 335 -15.22 9.00 -10.56
N GLY A 336 -14.53 9.58 -11.55
CA GLY A 336 -14.01 8.86 -12.70
C GLY A 336 -12.56 8.42 -12.47
N PHE A 337 -12.19 7.27 -13.01
CA PHE A 337 -10.83 6.72 -12.96
C PHE A 337 -10.33 6.39 -14.36
N VAL A 338 -9.05 6.69 -14.62
CA VAL A 338 -8.32 6.31 -15.82
C VAL A 338 -7.00 5.64 -15.43
N GLY A 339 -6.59 4.59 -16.15
CA GLY A 339 -5.34 3.86 -15.92
C GLY A 339 -4.30 4.25 -16.96
N LEU A 340 -3.22 4.93 -16.57
CA LEU A 340 -2.22 5.46 -17.50
C LEU A 340 -0.84 4.87 -17.23
N VAL A 341 -0.23 4.31 -18.26
CA VAL A 341 1.06 3.59 -18.18
C VAL A 341 2.09 4.22 -19.11
N GLU A 342 3.34 4.34 -18.64
CA GLU A 342 4.40 4.97 -19.42
C GLU A 342 4.81 4.13 -20.66
N LYS A 343 5.57 4.73 -21.57
CA LYS A 343 5.97 4.05 -22.81
C LYS A 343 7.19 3.15 -22.60
N GLU A 344 8.14 3.63 -21.80
CA GLU A 344 9.42 3.01 -21.53
C GLU A 344 9.25 1.64 -20.85
N TRP A 345 8.23 1.52 -20.00
CA TRP A 345 7.71 0.28 -19.46
C TRP A 345 7.60 -0.86 -20.51
N ILE A 346 7.09 -0.59 -21.72
CA ILE A 346 6.85 -1.65 -22.72
C ILE A 346 8.14 -2.38 -23.11
N ALA A 347 9.29 -1.72 -23.03
CA ALA A 347 10.59 -2.33 -23.30
C ALA A 347 11.05 -3.31 -22.19
N THR A 348 10.40 -3.31 -21.02
CA THR A 348 10.70 -4.24 -19.91
C THR A 348 9.74 -5.44 -19.87
N VAL A 349 8.74 -5.52 -20.77
CA VAL A 349 7.80 -6.65 -20.83
C VAL A 349 8.31 -7.73 -21.78
N THR A 350 8.49 -8.94 -21.25
CA THR A 350 8.79 -10.11 -22.08
C THR A 350 7.55 -10.56 -22.86
N GLY A 351 7.68 -10.74 -24.18
CA GLY A 351 6.59 -11.20 -25.03
C GLY A 351 5.43 -10.22 -25.22
N TRP A 352 5.70 -8.90 -25.22
CA TRP A 352 4.70 -7.87 -25.54
C TRP A 352 4.01 -8.14 -26.89
N PRO A 353 2.66 -8.08 -27.00
CA PRO A 353 1.95 -8.31 -28.26
C PRO A 353 2.23 -7.22 -29.31
N GLU A 354 2.60 -7.61 -30.53
CA GLU A 354 2.93 -6.65 -31.60
C GLU A 354 1.74 -5.75 -32.00
N ASN A 355 0.52 -6.26 -31.90
CA ASN A 355 -0.75 -5.55 -32.13
C ASN A 355 -1.13 -4.57 -31.01
N TYR A 356 -0.47 -4.60 -29.85
CA TYR A 356 -0.78 -3.68 -28.75
C TYR A 356 0.02 -2.39 -28.89
N LYS A 357 -0.68 -1.28 -29.13
CA LYS A 357 -0.10 0.05 -29.33
C LYS A 357 -0.35 0.98 -28.16
N TRP A 358 0.73 1.63 -27.74
CA TRP A 358 0.72 2.70 -26.75
C TRP A 358 0.28 4.03 -27.38
N ARG A 359 -0.60 4.74 -26.67
CA ARG A 359 -1.05 6.11 -26.94
C ARG A 359 -0.50 7.05 -25.86
N ASP A 360 -0.33 8.32 -26.20
CA ASP A 360 0.20 9.31 -25.25
C ASP A 360 -0.70 9.47 -24.01
N MET A 361 -0.10 9.41 -22.83
CA MET A 361 -0.82 9.46 -21.55
C MET A 361 -1.57 10.78 -21.35
N ALA A 362 -0.99 11.91 -21.76
CA ALA A 362 -1.59 13.23 -21.58
C ALA A 362 -2.73 13.48 -22.58
N GLU A 363 -2.58 13.01 -23.83
CA GLU A 363 -3.64 13.04 -24.83
C GLU A 363 -4.83 12.17 -24.42
N VAL A 364 -4.59 10.91 -24.04
CA VAL A 364 -5.65 9.99 -23.58
C VAL A 364 -6.33 10.51 -22.31
N GLY A 365 -5.56 10.96 -21.31
CA GLY A 365 -6.13 11.50 -20.06
C GLY A 365 -7.03 12.72 -20.29
N LYS A 366 -6.69 13.60 -21.25
CA LYS A 366 -7.55 14.74 -21.64
C LYS A 366 -8.82 14.28 -22.37
N ALA A 367 -8.69 13.36 -23.33
CA ALA A 367 -9.81 12.83 -24.09
C ALA A 367 -10.83 12.13 -23.17
N LEU A 368 -10.36 11.26 -22.27
CA LEU A 368 -11.22 10.56 -21.32
C LEU A 368 -11.80 11.49 -20.26
N SER A 369 -11.06 12.53 -19.83
CA SER A 369 -11.63 13.59 -18.98
C SER A 369 -12.81 14.31 -19.65
N ALA A 370 -12.78 14.51 -20.97
CA ALA A 370 -13.91 15.08 -21.70
C ALA A 370 -15.13 14.15 -21.70
N VAL A 371 -14.93 12.85 -21.92
CA VAL A 371 -15.99 11.82 -21.86
C VAL A 371 -16.57 11.68 -20.44
N LEU A 372 -15.70 11.65 -19.42
CA LEU A 372 -16.09 11.50 -18.02
C LEU A 372 -16.87 12.72 -17.49
N ARG A 373 -16.54 13.92 -17.95
CA ARG A 373 -17.09 15.18 -17.44
C ARG A 373 -18.21 15.80 -18.31
N ASP A 374 -18.55 15.21 -19.46
CA ASP A 374 -19.62 15.72 -20.33
C ASP A 374 -20.96 15.87 -19.58
N PRO A 375 -21.53 17.09 -19.43
CA PRO A 375 -22.81 17.30 -18.74
C PRO A 375 -24.01 16.65 -19.46
N HIS A 376 -23.87 16.35 -20.76
CA HIS A 376 -24.84 15.63 -21.58
C HIS A 376 -24.56 14.12 -21.66
N GLY A 377 -23.36 13.68 -21.28
CA GLY A 377 -22.94 12.28 -21.27
C GLY A 377 -23.51 11.46 -20.10
N GLU A 378 -23.07 10.21 -19.96
CA GLU A 378 -23.55 9.30 -18.92
C GLU A 378 -22.86 9.51 -17.56
N HIS A 379 -21.56 9.85 -17.60
CA HIS A 379 -20.66 9.78 -16.44
C HIS A 379 -20.73 11.00 -15.51
N LYS A 380 -20.70 12.23 -16.05
CA LYS A 380 -20.88 13.48 -15.29
C LYS A 380 -20.05 13.54 -14.00
N CYS A 381 -18.78 13.13 -14.08
CA CYS A 381 -17.88 13.03 -12.95
C CYS A 381 -17.50 14.41 -12.39
N ASP A 382 -17.50 14.53 -11.06
CA ASP A 382 -17.11 15.72 -10.32
C ASP A 382 -15.59 15.84 -10.21
N ILE A 383 -14.91 14.70 -10.02
CA ILE A 383 -13.45 14.56 -10.07
C ILE A 383 -13.03 13.38 -10.95
N VAL A 384 -11.82 13.44 -11.51
CA VAL A 384 -11.18 12.35 -12.26
C VAL A 384 -9.81 12.06 -11.64
N VAL A 385 -9.58 10.80 -11.28
CA VAL A 385 -8.31 10.29 -10.73
C VAL A 385 -7.56 9.54 -11.82
N ALA A 386 -6.29 9.85 -12.02
CA ALA A 386 -5.39 8.98 -12.77
C ALA A 386 -4.77 7.97 -11.80
N VAL A 387 -4.90 6.68 -12.13
CA VAL A 387 -4.15 5.60 -11.50
C VAL A 387 -3.00 5.26 -12.47
N THR A 388 -1.75 5.37 -12.04
CA THR A 388 -0.59 5.40 -12.94
C THR A 388 0.43 4.31 -12.64
N HIS A 389 1.04 3.76 -13.68
CA HIS A 389 2.20 2.87 -13.54
C HIS A 389 3.33 3.40 -14.43
N SER A 390 4.17 4.24 -13.82
CA SER A 390 5.01 5.22 -14.51
C SER A 390 6.02 5.82 -13.52
N ARG A 391 7.23 6.15 -13.99
CA ARG A 391 8.31 6.69 -13.14
C ARG A 391 7.96 8.07 -12.57
N ILE A 392 8.43 8.39 -11.36
CA ILE A 392 8.30 9.72 -10.72
C ILE A 392 8.46 10.91 -11.69
N PRO A 393 9.55 11.05 -12.48
CA PRO A 393 9.71 12.18 -13.39
C PRO A 393 8.66 12.23 -14.52
N ASN A 394 8.18 11.07 -14.98
CA ASN A 394 7.10 10.96 -15.95
C ASN A 394 5.74 11.35 -15.32
N ASP A 395 5.47 10.94 -14.09
CA ASP A 395 4.27 11.35 -13.34
C ASP A 395 4.27 12.86 -13.03
N ILE A 396 5.42 13.45 -12.65
CA ILE A 396 5.56 14.90 -12.44
C ILE A 396 5.23 15.69 -13.72
N LYS A 397 5.74 15.22 -14.87
CA LYS A 397 5.40 15.80 -16.17
C LYS A 397 3.92 15.63 -16.49
N LEU A 398 3.39 14.42 -16.36
CA LEU A 398 2.01 14.07 -16.68
C LEU A 398 0.99 14.83 -15.81
N ALA A 399 1.27 14.98 -14.52
CA ALA A 399 0.44 15.74 -13.58
C ALA A 399 0.28 17.21 -14.03
N ARG A 400 1.35 17.85 -14.52
CA ARG A 400 1.26 19.20 -15.09
C ARG A 400 0.48 19.22 -16.39
N GLU A 401 0.77 18.28 -17.30
CA GLU A 401 0.11 18.20 -18.60
C GLU A 401 -1.40 17.91 -18.48
N LEU A 402 -1.84 17.20 -17.43
CA LEU A 402 -3.24 16.90 -17.11
C LEU A 402 -3.87 17.86 -16.08
N GLY A 403 -3.14 18.85 -15.56
CA GLY A 403 -3.67 19.81 -14.59
C GLY A 403 -4.02 19.22 -13.21
N ALA A 404 -3.34 18.16 -12.78
CA ALA A 404 -3.40 17.61 -11.42
C ALA A 404 -2.52 18.47 -10.49
N LEU A 405 -2.98 19.70 -10.25
CA LEU A 405 -2.20 20.76 -9.61
C LEU A 405 -2.58 20.99 -8.15
N SER A 406 -1.57 21.29 -7.33
CA SER A 406 -1.75 21.71 -5.93
C SER A 406 -2.42 23.07 -5.84
N SER A 407 -2.84 23.48 -4.65
CA SER A 407 -3.34 24.82 -4.34
C SER A 407 -2.42 25.95 -4.85
N LYS A 408 -1.09 25.69 -4.87
CA LYS A 408 -0.06 26.59 -5.43
C LYS A 408 -0.05 26.59 -6.96
N GLY A 409 -0.19 25.43 -7.62
CA GLY A 409 -0.28 25.34 -9.08
C GLY A 409 -1.59 25.92 -9.63
N GLN A 410 -2.71 25.68 -8.94
CA GLN A 410 -4.03 26.24 -9.24
C GLN A 410 -4.05 27.79 -9.14
N ALA A 411 -3.26 28.39 -8.25
CA ALA A 411 -3.13 29.85 -8.18
C ALA A 411 -2.50 30.48 -9.44
N ALA A 412 -1.79 29.70 -10.26
CA ALA A 412 -1.22 30.13 -11.53
C ALA A 412 -2.02 29.65 -12.76
N THR A 413 -2.91 28.67 -12.59
CA THR A 413 -3.63 27.99 -13.69
C THR A 413 -5.09 27.73 -13.30
N ASP A 414 -6.05 28.30 -14.04
CA ASP A 414 -7.47 27.95 -13.86
C ASP A 414 -7.76 26.54 -14.38
N ILE A 415 -7.63 25.55 -13.50
CA ILE A 415 -7.96 24.15 -13.82
C ILE A 415 -9.48 23.91 -13.93
N SER A 416 -10.32 24.80 -13.42
CA SER A 416 -11.78 24.60 -13.43
C SER A 416 -12.35 24.61 -14.85
N SER A 417 -11.68 25.33 -15.76
CA SER A 417 -11.99 25.43 -17.19
C SER A 417 -11.28 24.38 -18.06
N LEU A 418 -10.50 23.45 -17.48
CA LEU A 418 -9.60 22.55 -18.22
C LEU A 418 -9.93 21.07 -18.02
N HIS A 419 -10.01 20.33 -19.14
CA HIS A 419 -9.99 18.87 -19.12
C HIS A 419 -8.62 18.33 -18.69
N GLY A 420 -8.65 17.16 -18.06
CA GLY A 420 -7.53 16.49 -17.41
C GLY A 420 -7.97 15.83 -16.10
N VAL A 421 -7.03 15.56 -15.20
CA VAL A 421 -7.26 14.82 -13.95
C VAL A 421 -6.91 15.66 -12.74
N ASP A 422 -7.44 15.31 -11.58
CA ASP A 422 -7.34 16.10 -10.34
C ASP A 422 -6.16 15.65 -9.45
N ILE A 423 -5.78 14.37 -9.52
CA ILE A 423 -4.67 13.76 -8.78
C ILE A 423 -4.14 12.52 -9.53
N LEU A 424 -2.84 12.23 -9.39
CA LEU A 424 -2.24 10.95 -9.76
C LEU A 424 -2.01 10.10 -8.51
N LEU A 425 -2.43 8.85 -8.57
CA LEU A 425 -2.07 7.78 -7.63
C LEU A 425 -1.22 6.78 -8.41
N GLY A 426 0.01 6.49 -7.98
CA GLY A 426 1.00 5.85 -8.86
C GLY A 426 1.85 4.74 -8.25
N GLY A 427 2.39 3.87 -9.11
CA GLY A 427 3.36 2.80 -8.81
C GLY A 427 4.62 2.82 -9.72
N HIS A 428 5.31 1.70 -9.86
CA HIS A 428 6.51 1.39 -10.67
C HIS A 428 7.88 1.60 -10.01
N ASP A 429 8.12 2.71 -9.28
CA ASP A 429 9.46 3.06 -8.79
C ASP A 429 9.89 2.33 -7.49
N HIS A 430 9.00 1.55 -6.87
CA HIS A 430 9.18 0.84 -5.57
C HIS A 430 9.46 1.73 -4.34
N VAL A 431 9.48 3.06 -4.50
CA VAL A 431 9.70 4.02 -3.42
C VAL A 431 8.41 4.61 -2.86
N TYR A 432 8.41 4.90 -1.55
CA TYR A 432 7.37 5.71 -0.92
C TYR A 432 7.65 7.18 -1.19
N TRP A 433 6.85 7.81 -2.04
CA TRP A 433 7.04 9.20 -2.43
C TRP A 433 5.72 9.97 -2.56
N ILE A 434 5.69 11.14 -1.93
CA ILE A 434 4.55 12.06 -1.92
C ILE A 434 5.03 13.41 -2.46
N SER A 435 4.36 13.94 -3.48
CA SER A 435 4.71 15.24 -4.05
C SER A 435 4.60 16.38 -3.02
N LYS A 436 5.49 17.36 -3.11
CA LYS A 436 5.55 18.58 -2.28
C LYS A 436 4.32 19.48 -2.39
N GLY A 437 3.40 19.19 -3.30
CA GLY A 437 2.15 19.93 -3.47
C GLY A 437 1.06 19.58 -2.46
N VAL A 438 1.25 18.59 -1.58
CA VAL A 438 0.28 18.24 -0.53
C VAL A 438 0.33 19.23 0.65
N ASP A 439 -0.81 19.47 1.31
CA ASP A 439 -0.88 20.47 2.40
C ASP A 439 -0.29 19.98 3.73
N LYS A 440 -0.39 18.67 4.01
CA LYS A 440 0.19 18.02 5.20
C LYS A 440 0.29 16.51 5.01
N TRP A 441 1.45 15.93 5.29
CA TRP A 441 1.59 14.49 5.47
C TRP A 441 2.10 14.17 6.88
N GLU A 442 1.59 13.09 7.49
CA GLU A 442 2.08 12.56 8.77
C GLU A 442 3.01 11.38 8.53
N ASP A 443 4.05 11.27 9.37
CA ASP A 443 5.08 10.21 9.35
C ASP A 443 5.84 10.06 8.01
N TYR A 444 5.97 11.17 7.27
CA TYR A 444 6.82 11.32 6.08
C TYR A 444 7.28 12.78 5.92
N ASP A 445 8.49 13.00 5.42
CA ASP A 445 9.01 14.34 5.08
C ASP A 445 8.98 14.52 3.55
N THR A 446 8.09 15.40 3.07
CA THR A 446 7.95 15.70 1.64
C THR A 446 9.09 16.54 1.08
N GLU A 447 9.88 17.20 1.93
CA GLU A 447 11.05 17.99 1.48
C GLU A 447 12.33 17.17 1.36
N ALA A 448 12.32 15.93 1.85
CA ALA A 448 13.43 14.99 1.68
C ALA A 448 13.78 14.80 0.19
N PRO A 449 15.08 14.82 -0.19
CA PRO A 449 15.48 14.52 -1.56
C PRO A 449 15.06 13.11 -1.96
N GLN A 450 14.49 12.98 -3.17
CA GLN A 450 14.12 11.72 -3.79
C GLN A 450 14.63 11.74 -5.24
N ASP A 451 15.35 10.69 -5.63
CA ASP A 451 15.84 10.51 -7.01
C ASP A 451 14.66 10.54 -8.00
N GLY A 452 14.79 11.31 -9.09
CA GLY A 452 13.75 11.49 -10.10
C GLY A 452 12.67 12.54 -9.74
N ALA A 453 12.66 13.03 -8.50
CA ALA A 453 11.72 14.06 -8.04
C ALA A 453 12.28 15.50 -8.10
N GLU A 454 13.43 15.71 -8.74
CA GLU A 454 14.18 16.99 -8.67
C GLU A 454 13.42 18.16 -9.30
N ASP A 455 12.50 17.87 -10.23
CA ASP A 455 11.66 18.89 -10.88
C ASP A 455 10.31 19.13 -10.15
N ASP A 456 10.03 18.46 -9.02
CA ASP A 456 8.86 18.79 -8.20
C ASP A 456 9.02 20.14 -7.51
N LYS A 457 8.16 21.10 -7.89
CA LYS A 457 8.17 22.48 -7.38
C LYS A 457 7.06 22.71 -6.36
N GLY A 458 6.42 21.65 -5.86
CA GLY A 458 5.22 21.72 -5.01
C GLY A 458 3.97 22.19 -5.75
N ASP A 459 3.95 22.04 -7.07
CA ASP A 459 2.88 22.48 -7.96
C ASP A 459 1.95 21.34 -8.43
N THR A 460 2.34 20.08 -8.23
CA THR A 460 1.61 18.87 -8.66
C THR A 460 1.03 18.09 -7.47
N LEU A 461 0.04 17.22 -7.73
CA LEU A 461 -0.55 16.30 -6.75
C LEU A 461 -0.34 14.84 -7.17
N ILE A 462 0.60 14.16 -6.53
CA ILE A 462 0.99 12.77 -6.81
C ILE A 462 1.24 12.01 -5.49
N VAL A 463 0.75 10.77 -5.41
CA VAL A 463 0.96 9.85 -4.27
C VAL A 463 1.45 8.50 -4.79
N LYS A 464 2.62 8.05 -4.31
CA LYS A 464 3.20 6.73 -4.58
C LYS A 464 3.58 6.10 -3.23
N SER A 465 3.25 4.83 -3.03
CA SER A 465 3.07 4.23 -1.71
C SER A 465 4.00 3.04 -1.43
N GLY A 466 5.24 3.10 -1.94
CA GLY A 466 6.26 2.10 -1.61
C GLY A 466 6.15 0.85 -2.48
N THR A 467 6.28 -0.31 -1.85
CA THR A 467 6.34 -1.64 -2.49
C THR A 467 5.99 -2.74 -1.48
N ASP A 468 5.76 -3.95 -1.96
CA ASP A 468 5.75 -5.22 -1.23
C ASP A 468 4.96 -5.21 0.11
N PHE A 469 3.84 -4.50 0.18
CA PHE A 469 3.04 -4.34 1.41
C PHE A 469 3.83 -3.75 2.61
N GLN A 470 4.99 -3.14 2.36
CA GLN A 470 5.81 -2.46 3.38
C GLN A 470 5.13 -1.16 3.82
N ASP A 471 4.46 -0.48 2.90
CA ASP A 471 3.88 0.85 3.08
C ASP A 471 2.44 0.96 2.55
N LEU A 472 1.67 1.84 3.18
CA LEU A 472 0.30 2.18 2.82
C LEU A 472 0.08 3.69 3.03
N SER A 473 -0.59 4.35 2.09
CA SER A 473 -0.99 5.76 2.25
C SER A 473 -2.45 5.87 2.65
N GLU A 474 -2.72 6.50 3.80
CA GLU A 474 -4.02 7.14 4.04
C GLU A 474 -4.01 8.52 3.40
N VAL A 475 -4.98 8.80 2.52
CA VAL A 475 -5.16 10.08 1.84
C VAL A 475 -6.56 10.61 2.12
N VAL A 476 -6.66 11.89 2.42
CA VAL A 476 -7.92 12.61 2.64
C VAL A 476 -7.95 13.82 1.71
N LEU A 477 -8.85 13.77 0.73
CA LEU A 477 -9.13 14.88 -0.17
C LEU A 477 -10.27 15.72 0.42
N GLU A 478 -10.09 17.04 0.44
CA GLU A 478 -11.15 18.00 0.74
C GLU A 478 -11.48 18.78 -0.53
N LEU A 479 -12.69 18.57 -1.05
CA LEU A 479 -13.17 19.10 -2.31
C LEU A 479 -14.02 20.36 -2.09
N THR A 480 -13.91 21.30 -3.01
CA THR A 480 -14.78 22.48 -3.08
C THR A 480 -15.47 22.57 -4.44
N ASP A 481 -16.67 23.13 -4.47
CA ASP A 481 -17.43 23.36 -5.70
C ASP A 481 -16.82 24.51 -6.51
N THR A 482 -16.83 24.35 -7.84
CA THR A 482 -16.46 25.41 -8.79
C THR A 482 -17.69 26.21 -9.23
N PRO A 483 -17.51 27.33 -9.96
CA PRO A 483 -18.64 28.07 -10.54
C PRO A 483 -19.48 27.19 -11.48
N PRO A 484 -20.82 27.30 -11.47
CA PRO A 484 -21.68 26.58 -12.40
C PRO A 484 -21.31 26.82 -13.87
N GLY A 485 -21.08 25.73 -14.62
CA GLY A 485 -20.63 25.78 -16.02
C GLY A 485 -19.11 25.58 -16.21
N SER A 486 -18.33 25.45 -15.13
CA SER A 486 -16.96 24.93 -15.20
C SER A 486 -16.90 23.51 -15.77
N VAL A 487 -15.76 23.13 -16.36
CA VAL A 487 -15.48 21.77 -16.85
C VAL A 487 -15.33 20.79 -15.68
N ARG A 488 -14.69 21.23 -14.59
CA ARG A 488 -14.58 20.44 -13.35
C ARG A 488 -15.60 20.93 -12.34
N ASN A 489 -16.62 20.15 -11.99
CA ASN A 489 -17.66 20.57 -11.01
C ASN A 489 -17.07 20.80 -9.60
N LYS A 490 -16.04 20.03 -9.24
CA LYS A 490 -15.30 20.13 -7.99
C LYS A 490 -13.81 20.13 -8.28
N VAL A 491 -13.03 20.74 -7.39
CA VAL A 491 -11.56 20.68 -7.38
C VAL A 491 -11.06 20.35 -5.98
N ILE A 492 -9.87 19.77 -5.88
CA ILE A 492 -9.19 19.53 -4.61
C ILE A 492 -8.74 20.88 -4.04
N GLN A 493 -9.35 21.29 -2.93
CA GLN A 493 -8.95 22.49 -2.17
C GLN A 493 -7.81 22.17 -1.21
N ARG A 494 -7.82 20.95 -0.64
CA ARG A 494 -6.84 20.51 0.34
C ARG A 494 -6.62 19.00 0.22
N ILE A 495 -5.39 18.55 0.38
CA ILE A 495 -5.04 17.14 0.49
C ILE A 495 -4.16 16.94 1.72
N THR A 496 -4.52 15.96 2.54
CA THR A 496 -3.68 15.52 3.66
C THR A 496 -3.57 14.02 3.69
N GLY A 497 -2.49 13.50 4.23
CA GLY A 497 -2.34 12.06 4.39
C GLY A 497 -1.44 11.65 5.55
N LYS A 498 -1.25 10.34 5.66
CA LYS A 498 -0.40 9.68 6.64
C LYS A 498 0.24 8.45 6.03
N ARG A 499 1.55 8.29 6.25
CA ARG A 499 2.26 7.06 5.95
C ARG A 499 1.97 6.01 7.02
N TYR A 500 1.54 4.84 6.60
CA TYR A 500 1.43 3.64 7.43
C TYR A 500 2.52 2.66 6.99
N ILE A 501 3.56 2.53 7.80
CA ILE A 501 4.59 1.49 7.63
C ILE A 501 4.06 0.23 8.31
N THR A 502 4.05 -0.91 7.61
CA THR A 502 3.77 -2.20 8.21
C THR A 502 4.90 -2.54 9.19
N ARG A 503 4.55 -2.88 10.44
CA ARG A 503 5.50 -3.20 11.52
C ARG A 503 5.36 -4.65 11.95
N GLU A 504 6.40 -5.22 12.52
CA GLU A 504 6.34 -6.53 13.17
C GLU A 504 5.36 -6.52 14.37
N SER A 505 5.23 -5.35 15.02
CA SER A 505 4.27 -5.12 16.11
C SER A 505 2.80 -4.97 15.65
N THR A 506 2.54 -4.86 14.35
CA THR A 506 1.16 -4.80 13.83
C THR A 506 0.48 -6.17 13.98
N PRO A 507 -0.76 -6.26 14.51
CA PRO A 507 -1.47 -7.53 14.65
C PRO A 507 -1.68 -8.25 13.31
N VAL A 508 -1.64 -9.58 13.35
CA VAL A 508 -2.00 -10.46 12.22
C VAL A 508 -3.50 -10.39 11.96
N ASN A 509 -3.91 -10.02 10.74
CA ASN A 509 -5.30 -10.13 10.31
C ASN A 509 -5.68 -11.61 10.11
N ALA A 510 -6.69 -12.09 10.84
CA ALA A 510 -7.06 -13.50 10.87
C ALA A 510 -7.65 -14.01 9.54
N ASP A 511 -8.46 -13.20 8.85
CA ASP A 511 -9.10 -13.58 7.59
C ASP A 511 -8.06 -13.64 6.46
N MET A 512 -7.16 -12.65 6.40
CA MET A 512 -6.03 -12.66 5.48
C MET A 512 -5.09 -13.85 5.73
N LYS A 513 -4.84 -14.19 7.00
CA LYS A 513 -4.06 -15.38 7.35
C LYS A 513 -4.72 -16.66 6.84
N ALA A 514 -6.04 -16.80 6.97
CA ALA A 514 -6.77 -17.96 6.47
C ALA A 514 -6.67 -18.11 4.94
N ILE A 515 -6.67 -16.99 4.19
CA ILE A 515 -6.44 -16.98 2.75
C ILE A 515 -5.01 -17.48 2.43
N ILE A 516 -3.97 -16.92 3.06
CA ILE A 516 -2.58 -17.33 2.82
C ILE A 516 -2.35 -18.82 3.15
N ASP A 517 -2.87 -19.28 4.30
CA ASP A 517 -2.71 -20.67 4.73
C ASP A 517 -3.34 -21.64 3.71
N SER A 518 -4.47 -21.25 3.10
CA SER A 518 -5.16 -22.01 2.05
C SER A 518 -4.41 -22.01 0.71
N GLU A 519 -3.96 -20.84 0.23
CA GLU A 519 -3.32 -20.70 -1.08
C GLU A 519 -1.87 -21.22 -1.10
N LEU A 520 -1.13 -21.05 0.00
CA LEU A 520 0.33 -21.20 0.03
C LEU A 520 0.87 -22.20 1.06
N GLY A 521 0.02 -22.79 1.91
CA GLY A 521 0.48 -23.62 3.04
C GLY A 521 1.48 -24.73 2.69
N THR A 522 1.35 -25.37 1.52
CA THR A 522 2.28 -26.42 1.05
C THR A 522 3.55 -25.86 0.40
N ILE A 523 3.45 -24.69 -0.27
CA ILE A 523 4.61 -24.00 -0.87
C ILE A 523 5.49 -23.44 0.24
N ASN A 524 4.90 -22.73 1.21
CA ASN A 524 5.59 -22.14 2.35
C ASN A 524 6.34 -23.18 3.17
N ALA A 525 5.73 -24.35 3.43
CA ALA A 525 6.39 -25.44 4.15
C ALA A 525 7.68 -25.96 3.47
N THR A 526 7.78 -25.84 2.13
CA THR A 526 8.96 -26.26 1.36
C THR A 526 10.00 -25.14 1.26
N MET A 527 9.58 -23.88 1.31
CA MET A 527 10.45 -22.71 1.12
C MET A 527 11.13 -22.21 2.41
N SER A 528 10.65 -22.59 3.60
CA SER A 528 11.21 -22.19 4.90
C SER A 528 12.55 -22.84 5.28
N GLU A 529 13.19 -23.56 4.35
CA GLU A 529 14.45 -24.28 4.63
C GLU A 529 15.67 -23.36 4.59
N ASN A 530 16.57 -23.46 5.57
CA ASN A 530 17.88 -22.82 5.55
C ASN A 530 18.80 -23.53 4.54
N ILE A 531 19.40 -22.78 3.61
CA ILE A 531 20.28 -23.33 2.56
C ILE A 531 21.71 -22.80 2.61
N LEU A 532 21.96 -21.69 3.32
CA LEU A 532 23.30 -21.17 3.58
C LEU A 532 23.29 -20.30 4.84
N ILE A 533 24.49 -19.91 5.28
CA ILE A 533 24.71 -18.89 6.30
C ILE A 533 25.54 -17.77 5.65
N THR A 534 25.11 -16.51 5.78
CA THR A 534 25.88 -15.33 5.35
C THR A 534 26.59 -14.68 6.53
N GLU A 535 27.90 -14.38 6.39
CA GLU A 535 28.67 -13.64 7.40
C GLU A 535 28.47 -12.11 7.31
N VAL A 536 27.87 -11.62 6.22
CA VAL A 536 27.67 -10.19 5.94
C VAL A 536 26.20 -9.89 5.65
N GLN A 537 25.81 -8.63 5.86
CA GLN A 537 24.52 -8.11 5.45
C GLN A 537 24.40 -8.13 3.92
N LEU A 538 23.28 -8.64 3.40
CA LEU A 538 22.95 -8.66 1.98
C LEU A 538 21.79 -7.69 1.74
N ASP A 539 22.14 -6.47 1.31
CA ASP A 539 21.18 -5.47 0.84
C ASP A 539 20.81 -5.77 -0.62
N VAL A 540 19.53 -6.09 -0.87
CA VAL A 540 18.98 -6.36 -2.21
C VAL A 540 18.01 -5.28 -2.68
N ARG A 541 17.93 -4.13 -1.98
CA ARG A 541 17.09 -3.02 -2.39
C ARG A 541 17.51 -2.52 -3.76
N SER A 542 16.53 -2.29 -4.63
CA SER A 542 16.66 -1.70 -5.97
C SER A 542 17.49 -0.42 -5.95
N SER A 543 17.20 0.47 -5.00
CA SER A 543 17.95 1.71 -4.68
C SER A 543 19.42 1.51 -4.28
N PHE A 544 19.85 0.28 -4.00
CA PHE A 544 21.25 -0.10 -3.76
C PHE A 544 21.82 -0.89 -4.94
N VAL A 545 21.26 -2.06 -5.25
CA VAL A 545 21.83 -3.02 -6.22
C VAL A 545 21.79 -2.54 -7.67
N ARG A 546 20.91 -1.57 -8.01
CA ARG A 546 20.83 -0.99 -9.36
C ARG A 546 21.63 0.31 -9.52
N LEU A 547 22.33 0.78 -8.49
CA LEU A 547 23.10 2.03 -8.53
C LEU A 547 24.60 1.86 -8.27
N GLN A 548 25.03 0.76 -7.66
CA GLN A 548 26.43 0.50 -7.31
C GLN A 548 26.75 -0.99 -7.15
N GLU A 549 28.04 -1.32 -7.12
CA GLU A 549 28.53 -2.68 -6.87
C GLU A 549 28.01 -3.20 -5.50
N SER A 550 27.41 -4.39 -5.50
CA SER A 550 26.82 -5.01 -4.30
C SER A 550 27.48 -6.35 -3.96
N PRO A 551 27.64 -6.70 -2.67
CA PRO A 551 28.24 -7.97 -2.28
C PRO A 551 27.47 -9.16 -2.88
N ILE A 552 26.14 -9.16 -2.77
CA ILE A 552 25.30 -10.24 -3.28
C ILE A 552 25.33 -10.35 -4.81
N GLY A 553 25.38 -9.24 -5.53
CA GLY A 553 25.50 -9.24 -6.99
C GLY A 553 26.81 -9.86 -7.47
N ASN A 554 27.93 -9.49 -6.82
CA ASN A 554 29.23 -10.10 -7.07
C ASN A 554 29.19 -11.61 -6.80
N TRP A 555 28.64 -12.04 -5.66
CA TRP A 555 28.56 -13.45 -5.29
C TRP A 555 27.69 -14.27 -6.24
N ILE A 556 26.52 -13.76 -6.67
CA ILE A 556 25.67 -14.43 -7.67
C ILE A 556 26.45 -14.59 -8.99
N ALA A 557 27.07 -13.51 -9.48
CA ALA A 557 27.83 -13.53 -10.72
C ALA A 557 29.03 -14.49 -10.67
N ASP A 558 29.76 -14.53 -9.55
CA ASP A 558 30.88 -15.43 -9.34
C ASP A 558 30.44 -16.90 -9.30
N CYS A 559 29.32 -17.20 -8.63
CA CYS A 559 28.76 -18.56 -8.55
C CYS A 559 28.30 -19.10 -9.90
N ILE A 560 27.69 -18.27 -10.77
CA ILE A 560 27.20 -18.74 -12.08
C ILE A 560 28.28 -18.82 -13.17
N ARG A 561 29.33 -17.97 -13.12
CA ARG A 561 30.40 -17.93 -14.15
C ARG A 561 30.92 -19.32 -14.59
N PRO A 562 31.29 -20.25 -13.68
CA PRO A 562 31.81 -21.55 -14.08
C PRO A 562 30.77 -22.58 -14.55
N ALA A 563 29.46 -22.29 -14.45
CA ALA A 563 28.38 -23.29 -14.58
C ALA A 563 28.38 -24.10 -15.89
N TYR A 564 28.82 -23.52 -17.01
CA TYR A 564 28.89 -24.19 -18.31
C TYR A 564 30.29 -24.58 -18.75
N ASN A 565 31.33 -24.41 -17.93
CA ASN A 565 32.71 -24.67 -18.35
C ASN A 565 32.94 -26.10 -18.86
N GLU A 566 32.30 -27.12 -18.27
CA GLU A 566 32.40 -28.50 -18.76
C GLU A 566 31.64 -28.72 -20.08
N ALA A 567 30.49 -28.06 -20.27
CA ALA A 567 29.73 -28.13 -21.52
C ALA A 567 30.48 -27.44 -22.66
N LEU A 568 31.02 -26.24 -22.40
CA LEU A 568 31.87 -25.48 -23.32
C LEU A 568 33.11 -26.29 -23.72
N ALA A 569 33.80 -26.92 -22.77
CA ALA A 569 34.97 -27.76 -23.05
C ALA A 569 34.63 -28.98 -23.94
N LYS A 570 33.45 -29.60 -23.78
CA LYS A 570 32.96 -30.69 -24.66
C LYS A 570 32.58 -30.20 -26.07
N MET A 571 32.46 -28.89 -26.27
CA MET A 571 32.16 -28.22 -27.54
C MET A 571 33.42 -27.55 -28.14
N ASP A 572 34.62 -27.89 -27.64
CA ASP A 572 35.92 -27.30 -28.02
C ASP A 572 36.06 -25.77 -27.75
N TYR A 573 35.27 -25.23 -26.81
CA TYR A 573 35.40 -23.85 -26.32
C TYR A 573 36.24 -23.77 -25.04
N GLY A 574 36.78 -22.57 -24.77
CA GLY A 574 37.35 -22.22 -23.47
C GLY A 574 36.28 -22.06 -22.37
N PRO A 575 36.70 -21.82 -21.12
CA PRO A 575 35.78 -21.47 -20.04
C PRO A 575 35.14 -20.09 -20.29
N THR A 576 34.03 -19.80 -19.61
CA THR A 576 33.38 -18.48 -19.62
C THR A 576 34.38 -17.38 -19.23
N ASP A 577 34.64 -16.42 -20.13
CA ASP A 577 35.53 -15.30 -19.85
C ASP A 577 34.96 -14.46 -18.70
N CYS A 578 33.67 -14.10 -18.76
CA CYS A 578 33.02 -13.20 -17.81
C CYS A 578 31.49 -13.34 -17.76
N VAL A 579 30.89 -12.83 -16.70
CA VAL A 579 29.43 -12.69 -16.51
C VAL A 579 29.04 -11.23 -16.56
N ILE A 580 27.91 -10.93 -17.19
CA ILE A 580 27.16 -9.68 -17.01
C ILE A 580 25.72 -10.09 -16.68
N ALA A 581 25.29 -9.86 -15.44
CA ALA A 581 23.94 -10.10 -14.98
C ALA A 581 23.21 -8.76 -14.78
N CYS A 582 21.95 -8.70 -15.19
CA CYS A 582 21.11 -7.52 -15.01
C CYS A 582 20.65 -7.43 -13.55
N CYS A 583 20.92 -6.35 -12.82
CA CYS A 583 20.43 -6.20 -11.44
C CYS A 583 18.89 -6.04 -11.36
N GLY A 584 18.19 -5.89 -12.49
CA GLY A 584 16.74 -6.05 -12.58
C GLY A 584 16.25 -7.46 -12.26
N ASP A 585 17.11 -8.46 -12.44
CA ASP A 585 16.86 -9.86 -12.06
C ASP A 585 16.89 -10.06 -10.53
N PHE A 586 17.47 -9.12 -9.79
CA PHE A 586 17.60 -9.18 -8.33
C PHE A 586 16.41 -8.47 -7.69
N ARG A 587 15.60 -9.22 -6.94
CA ARG A 587 14.31 -8.78 -6.39
C ARG A 587 14.27 -8.94 -4.86
N GLY A 588 13.09 -8.67 -4.27
CA GLY A 588 12.83 -8.82 -2.83
C GLY A 588 13.03 -7.56 -1.98
N ASP A 589 13.55 -6.48 -2.57
CA ASP A 589 13.63 -5.09 -2.06
C ASP A 589 13.83 -4.93 -0.54
N GLY A 590 14.74 -5.72 0.04
CA GLY A 590 14.91 -5.87 1.48
C GLY A 590 16.37 -6.04 1.89
N VAL A 591 16.58 -6.29 3.19
CA VAL A 591 17.91 -6.41 3.79
C VAL A 591 17.99 -7.67 4.66
N TYR A 592 18.90 -8.57 4.29
CA TYR A 592 19.15 -9.81 5.02
C TYR A 592 20.41 -9.66 5.88
N GLU A 593 20.24 -9.63 7.20
CA GLU A 593 21.35 -9.55 8.16
C GLU A 593 22.20 -10.85 8.19
N PRO A 594 23.44 -10.80 8.73
CA PRO A 594 24.26 -11.98 8.96
C PRO A 594 23.52 -13.08 9.72
N GLY A 595 23.56 -14.32 9.20
CA GLY A 595 22.81 -15.44 9.75
C GLY A 595 22.29 -16.40 8.67
N TYR A 596 21.24 -17.16 9.00
CA TYR A 596 20.63 -18.12 8.09
C TYR A 596 19.90 -17.42 6.93
N PHE A 597 20.13 -17.93 5.72
CA PHE A 597 19.44 -17.50 4.51
C PHE A 597 18.67 -18.70 3.94
N THR A 598 17.38 -18.50 3.70
CA THR A 598 16.45 -19.58 3.34
C THR A 598 16.29 -19.76 1.84
N LEU A 599 15.71 -20.90 1.47
CA LEU A 599 15.27 -21.20 0.12
C LEU A 599 14.28 -20.15 -0.39
N LYS A 600 13.36 -19.69 0.47
CA LYS A 600 12.48 -18.55 0.18
C LYS A 600 13.30 -17.32 -0.15
N ASN A 601 14.31 -16.96 0.65
CA ASN A 601 15.13 -15.77 0.39
C ASN A 601 15.84 -15.87 -0.97
N LEU A 602 16.42 -17.01 -1.33
CA LEU A 602 17.05 -17.19 -2.65
C LEU A 602 16.05 -17.05 -3.79
N MET A 603 14.86 -17.65 -3.68
CA MET A 603 13.82 -17.54 -4.71
C MET A 603 13.19 -16.13 -4.76
N THR A 604 13.18 -15.40 -3.64
CA THR A 604 12.70 -14.01 -3.57
C THR A 604 13.72 -13.05 -4.20
N VAL A 605 15.02 -13.34 -4.07
CA VAL A 605 16.09 -12.57 -4.74
C VAL A 605 16.19 -12.93 -6.23
N LEU A 606 16.02 -14.20 -6.60
CA LEU A 606 16.10 -14.70 -7.98
C LEU A 606 14.80 -15.42 -8.41
N PRO A 607 13.67 -14.69 -8.54
CA PRO A 607 12.36 -15.29 -8.81
C PRO A 607 12.19 -15.74 -10.27
N TYR A 608 12.94 -15.15 -11.20
CA TYR A 608 12.81 -15.44 -12.62
C TYR A 608 13.40 -16.80 -12.98
N GLY A 609 12.64 -17.53 -13.79
CA GLY A 609 13.03 -18.82 -14.36
C GLY A 609 13.73 -18.72 -15.71
N ASP A 610 14.09 -17.50 -16.16
CA ASP A 610 14.73 -17.29 -17.46
C ASP A 610 16.11 -18.00 -17.51
N PRO A 611 16.42 -18.74 -18.59
CA PRO A 611 17.71 -19.40 -18.74
C PRO A 611 18.88 -18.41 -18.72
N THR A 612 19.92 -18.78 -17.98
CA THR A 612 21.25 -18.19 -18.15
C THR A 612 21.89 -18.83 -19.38
N ILE A 613 22.41 -18.02 -20.30
CA ILE A 613 22.98 -18.44 -21.57
C ILE A 613 24.43 -17.98 -21.71
N VAL A 614 25.15 -18.48 -22.73
CA VAL A 614 26.51 -18.02 -23.07
C VAL A 614 26.52 -17.52 -24.51
N VAL A 615 26.86 -16.25 -24.70
CA VAL A 615 26.97 -15.61 -26.01
C VAL A 615 28.42 -15.37 -26.41
N GLU A 616 28.72 -15.53 -27.69
CA GLU A 616 30.02 -15.18 -28.28
C GLU A 616 29.99 -13.72 -28.77
N LEU A 617 30.74 -12.84 -28.08
CA LEU A 617 30.92 -11.44 -28.46
C LEU A 617 32.34 -11.21 -28.96
N ASP A 618 32.55 -10.19 -29.79
CA ASP A 618 33.90 -9.59 -29.92
C ASP A 618 34.09 -8.45 -28.90
N ALA A 619 35.30 -7.88 -28.85
CA ALA A 619 35.58 -6.81 -27.89
C ALA A 619 34.69 -5.58 -28.12
N ASN A 620 34.25 -5.29 -29.34
CA ASN A 620 33.30 -4.19 -29.58
C ASN A 620 31.94 -4.52 -28.93
N GLY A 621 31.38 -5.71 -29.20
CA GLY A 621 30.14 -6.15 -28.59
C GLY A 621 30.18 -6.17 -27.06
N LEU A 622 31.28 -6.65 -26.46
CA LEU A 622 31.48 -6.65 -25.01
C LEU A 622 31.52 -5.22 -24.44
N TRP A 623 32.27 -4.31 -25.07
CA TRP A 623 32.28 -2.89 -24.67
C TRP A 623 30.91 -2.23 -24.79
N ASP A 624 30.21 -2.47 -25.90
CA ASP A 624 28.88 -1.89 -26.16
C ASP A 624 27.81 -2.44 -25.20
N THR A 625 27.98 -3.68 -24.72
CA THR A 625 27.17 -4.29 -23.65
C THR A 625 27.36 -3.60 -22.30
N VAL A 626 28.62 -3.32 -21.92
CA VAL A 626 28.95 -2.64 -20.66
C VAL A 626 28.64 -1.13 -20.72
N GLU A 627 28.69 -0.51 -21.91
CA GLU A 627 28.16 0.84 -22.11
C GLU A 627 26.63 0.88 -21.96
N SER A 628 25.90 -0.09 -22.52
CA SER A 628 24.44 -0.09 -22.40
C SER A 628 23.98 -0.26 -20.95
N SER A 629 24.60 -1.17 -20.19
CA SER A 629 24.28 -1.42 -18.78
C SER A 629 24.48 -0.19 -17.89
N LEU A 630 25.45 0.67 -18.21
CA LEU A 630 25.73 1.92 -17.51
C LEU A 630 25.07 3.15 -18.13
N SER A 631 24.39 3.03 -19.28
CA SER A 631 23.95 4.18 -20.10
C SER A 631 22.88 5.07 -19.45
N LYS A 632 22.00 4.50 -18.62
CA LYS A 632 20.88 5.20 -17.97
C LYS A 632 21.12 5.59 -16.51
N TRP A 633 22.23 5.18 -15.91
CA TRP A 633 22.58 5.55 -14.53
C TRP A 633 22.52 7.08 -14.34
N PRO A 634 21.96 7.62 -13.23
CA PRO A 634 21.51 6.94 -12.01
C PRO A 634 20.02 6.54 -12.01
N THR A 635 19.35 6.40 -13.16
CA THR A 635 17.98 5.85 -13.14
C THR A 635 18.02 4.40 -12.63
N GLN A 636 17.18 4.08 -11.64
CA GLN A 636 17.09 2.76 -10.97
C GLN A 636 16.44 1.66 -11.84
N GLU A 637 16.66 1.72 -13.16
CA GLU A 637 16.31 0.67 -14.12
C GLU A 637 17.11 -0.60 -13.82
N GLY A 638 16.55 -1.77 -14.17
CA GLY A 638 17.20 -3.06 -13.93
C GLY A 638 18.58 -3.20 -14.58
N ARG A 639 18.81 -2.48 -15.69
CA ARG A 639 19.97 -2.63 -16.58
C ARG A 639 21.36 -2.58 -15.93
N PHE A 640 21.50 -1.97 -14.75
CA PHE A 640 22.78 -1.84 -14.07
C PHE A 640 23.42 -3.24 -13.84
N PRO A 641 24.74 -3.42 -14.06
CA PRO A 641 25.31 -4.76 -14.14
C PRO A 641 25.90 -5.25 -12.81
N ALA A 642 25.61 -6.49 -12.45
CA ALA A 642 26.49 -7.30 -11.62
C ALA A 642 27.44 -8.10 -12.52
N ILE A 643 28.72 -8.14 -12.17
CA ILE A 643 29.78 -8.67 -13.05
C ILE A 643 30.71 -9.67 -12.34
N SER A 644 31.21 -10.64 -13.12
CA SER A 644 32.28 -11.56 -12.70
C SER A 644 33.28 -11.77 -13.82
N GLY A 645 34.54 -12.00 -13.47
CA GLY A 645 35.61 -12.25 -14.43
C GLY A 645 36.11 -11.04 -15.21
N MET A 646 35.62 -9.84 -14.87
CA MET A 646 36.11 -8.58 -15.40
C MET A 646 36.20 -7.52 -14.31
N ARG A 647 36.99 -6.48 -14.57
CA ARG A 647 37.03 -5.20 -13.88
C ARG A 647 36.74 -4.09 -14.89
N VAL A 648 35.74 -3.27 -14.59
CA VAL A 648 35.27 -2.16 -15.41
C VAL A 648 35.57 -0.85 -14.67
N THR A 649 36.26 0.06 -15.35
CA THR A 649 36.42 1.45 -14.92
C THR A 649 35.54 2.32 -15.79
N TRP A 650 34.70 3.16 -15.18
CA TRP A 650 33.74 4.03 -15.87
C TRP A 650 33.65 5.39 -15.19
N ASP A 651 32.91 6.32 -15.79
CA ASP A 651 32.81 7.72 -15.38
C ASP A 651 31.37 8.20 -15.54
N SER A 652 30.67 8.37 -14.42
CA SER A 652 29.26 8.72 -14.41
C SER A 652 28.95 10.14 -14.90
N THR A 653 29.95 11.03 -14.96
CA THR A 653 29.80 12.41 -15.48
C THR A 653 29.67 12.48 -17.00
N LYS A 654 30.04 11.39 -17.71
CA LYS A 654 29.95 11.32 -19.17
C LYS A 654 28.54 10.94 -19.65
N PRO A 655 28.14 11.36 -20.86
CA PRO A 655 26.88 10.91 -21.46
C PRO A 655 26.87 9.40 -21.65
N GLY A 656 25.70 8.77 -21.52
CA GLY A 656 25.51 7.34 -21.76
C GLY A 656 25.96 6.92 -23.16
N GLY A 657 26.64 5.78 -23.27
CA GLY A 657 27.32 5.36 -24.50
C GLY A 657 28.73 5.92 -24.66
N SER A 658 29.27 6.60 -23.64
CA SER A 658 30.67 7.03 -23.55
C SER A 658 31.19 7.05 -22.10
N ARG A 659 30.60 6.22 -21.23
CA ARG A 659 30.91 6.16 -19.79
C ARG A 659 32.07 5.23 -19.46
N VAL A 660 32.23 4.14 -20.20
CA VAL A 660 33.24 3.12 -19.94
C VAL A 660 34.61 3.65 -20.37
N GLN A 661 35.59 3.54 -19.47
CA GLN A 661 36.97 3.98 -19.68
C GLN A 661 37.93 2.81 -19.95
N SER A 662 37.74 1.68 -19.27
CA SER A 662 38.49 0.45 -19.52
C SER A 662 37.74 -0.80 -19.04
N ILE A 663 37.98 -1.92 -19.71
CA ILE A 663 37.54 -3.26 -19.31
C ILE A 663 38.77 -4.15 -19.26
N TRP A 664 38.99 -4.82 -18.13
CA TRP A 664 40.04 -5.81 -17.93
C TRP A 664 39.40 -7.15 -17.61
N LEU A 665 39.83 -8.24 -18.23
CA LEU A 665 39.52 -9.59 -17.74
C LEU A 665 40.35 -9.90 -16.50
N THR A 666 39.77 -10.65 -15.56
CA THR A 666 40.40 -10.96 -14.28
C THR A 666 40.53 -12.47 -14.03
N GLU A 667 41.58 -12.81 -13.28
CA GLU A 667 41.83 -14.16 -12.76
C GLU A 667 42.23 -14.11 -11.28
N GLN A 668 42.15 -15.24 -10.59
CA GLN A 668 42.56 -15.34 -9.18
C GLN A 668 44.03 -15.71 -9.07
N ASP A 669 44.71 -15.16 -8.07
CA ASP A 669 46.08 -15.55 -7.74
C ASP A 669 46.09 -17.05 -7.33
N PRO A 670 46.82 -17.92 -8.04
CA PRO A 670 46.88 -19.35 -7.73
C PRO A 670 47.42 -19.70 -6.33
N LYS A 671 48.06 -18.74 -5.65
CA LYS A 671 48.62 -18.85 -4.29
C LYS A 671 47.81 -18.10 -3.24
N LYS A 672 46.86 -17.28 -3.66
CA LYS A 672 45.99 -16.44 -2.82
C LYS A 672 44.61 -16.34 -3.46
N PRO A 673 43.75 -17.37 -3.32
CA PRO A 673 42.46 -17.43 -4.01
C PRO A 673 41.52 -16.24 -3.71
N GLU A 674 41.76 -15.53 -2.62
CA GLU A 674 41.09 -14.29 -2.22
C GLU A 674 41.53 -13.03 -3.00
N VAL A 675 42.60 -13.10 -3.80
CA VAL A 675 43.15 -11.97 -4.56
C VAL A 675 42.80 -12.09 -6.04
N VAL A 676 42.18 -11.04 -6.59
CA VAL A 676 41.80 -10.93 -8.00
C VAL A 676 42.77 -10.01 -8.75
N LEU A 677 43.43 -10.57 -9.77
CA LEU A 677 44.45 -9.93 -10.60
C LEU A 677 43.90 -9.52 -11.97
N ASP A 678 44.37 -8.40 -12.50
CA ASP A 678 44.11 -8.00 -13.89
C ASP A 678 44.96 -8.87 -14.84
N LYS A 679 44.29 -9.61 -15.72
CA LYS A 679 44.92 -10.56 -16.66
C LYS A 679 45.16 -9.92 -18.02
N GLU A 680 44.17 -9.21 -18.54
CA GLU A 680 44.14 -8.75 -19.93
C GLU A 680 43.25 -7.53 -20.10
N GLU A 681 43.78 -6.50 -20.76
CA GLU A 681 42.99 -5.34 -21.19
C GLU A 681 42.17 -5.67 -22.45
N VAL A 682 40.85 -5.61 -22.35
CA VAL A 682 39.94 -5.80 -23.50
C VAL A 682 39.99 -4.55 -24.37
N LYS A 683 40.77 -4.59 -25.46
CA LYS A 683 40.84 -3.48 -26.44
C LYS A 683 39.83 -3.69 -27.54
N ARG A 684 39.07 -2.64 -27.89
CA ARG A 684 38.09 -2.67 -28.99
C ARG A 684 38.72 -3.21 -30.29
N THR A 685 38.25 -4.39 -30.70
CA THR A 685 38.66 -5.15 -31.88
C THR A 685 37.54 -6.12 -32.25
N ASN A 686 37.52 -6.59 -33.49
CA ASN A 686 36.63 -7.66 -33.97
C ASN A 686 37.33 -9.05 -34.03
N THR A 687 38.64 -9.11 -33.77
CA THR A 687 39.48 -10.30 -33.99
C THR A 687 39.37 -11.36 -32.90
N ARG A 688 39.29 -10.94 -31.63
CA ARG A 688 39.12 -11.85 -30.49
C ARG A 688 37.63 -12.01 -30.20
N LYS A 689 37.25 -13.26 -29.88
CA LYS A 689 35.96 -13.61 -29.31
C LYS A 689 36.07 -13.84 -27.81
N TYR A 690 34.99 -13.53 -27.11
CA TYR A 690 34.82 -13.65 -25.66
C TYR A 690 33.53 -14.41 -25.39
N LEU A 691 33.56 -15.34 -24.44
CA LEU A 691 32.42 -16.11 -23.99
C LEU A 691 31.80 -15.43 -22.78
N VAL A 692 30.70 -14.73 -23.02
CA VAL A 692 30.03 -13.88 -22.03
C VAL A 692 28.75 -14.55 -21.59
N MET A 693 28.61 -14.78 -20.29
CA MET A 693 27.40 -15.33 -19.69
C MET A 693 26.43 -14.20 -19.33
N VAL A 694 25.17 -14.34 -19.78
CA VAL A 694 24.08 -13.35 -19.63
C VAL A 694 22.74 -14.06 -19.41
N GLY A 695 21.70 -13.36 -18.93
CA GLY A 695 20.33 -13.89 -18.93
C GLY A 695 19.71 -13.90 -20.34
N GLU A 696 18.79 -14.83 -20.62
CA GLU A 696 18.04 -14.85 -21.89
C GLU A 696 17.29 -13.53 -22.12
N TYR A 697 16.70 -12.95 -21.07
CA TYR A 697 16.05 -11.63 -21.13
C TYR A 697 16.95 -10.56 -21.76
N MET A 698 18.21 -10.49 -21.32
CA MET A 698 19.21 -9.57 -21.85
C MET A 698 19.57 -9.90 -23.30
N ALA A 699 19.67 -11.18 -23.64
CA ALA A 699 20.00 -11.63 -25.00
C ALA A 699 18.88 -11.37 -26.02
N GLN A 700 17.62 -11.31 -25.55
CA GLN A 700 16.47 -10.82 -26.32
C GLN A 700 16.40 -9.27 -26.36
N GLY A 701 17.36 -8.58 -25.76
CA GLY A 701 17.50 -7.12 -25.71
C GLY A 701 16.64 -6.41 -24.66
N GLY A 702 16.11 -7.15 -23.69
CA GLY A 702 15.47 -6.58 -22.50
C GLY A 702 16.38 -5.59 -21.78
N ASP A 703 15.79 -4.65 -21.04
CA ASP A 703 16.50 -3.56 -20.32
C ASP A 703 17.46 -2.73 -21.21
N GLY A 704 17.24 -2.72 -22.53
CA GLY A 704 18.06 -2.01 -23.52
C GLY A 704 19.37 -2.71 -23.88
N TYR A 705 19.50 -4.00 -23.60
CA TYR A 705 20.62 -4.83 -24.05
C TYR A 705 20.51 -5.23 -25.54
N ASP A 706 19.96 -4.36 -26.41
CA ASP A 706 19.76 -4.60 -27.85
C ASP A 706 21.02 -5.08 -28.59
N VAL A 707 22.20 -4.68 -28.10
CA VAL A 707 23.50 -5.14 -28.58
C VAL A 707 23.69 -6.66 -28.50
N LEU A 708 22.93 -7.37 -27.65
CA LEU A 708 22.98 -8.83 -27.51
C LEU A 708 22.02 -9.57 -28.44
N LYS A 709 21.09 -8.86 -29.10
CA LYS A 709 20.21 -9.45 -30.13
C LYS A 709 21.02 -10.05 -31.27
N ASP A 710 20.54 -11.18 -31.78
CA ASP A 710 21.13 -11.95 -32.88
C ASP A 710 22.61 -12.37 -32.68
N LYS A 711 23.14 -12.30 -31.46
CA LYS A 711 24.48 -12.81 -31.13
C LYS A 711 24.46 -14.33 -31.06
N LYS A 712 25.58 -14.93 -31.49
CA LYS A 712 25.76 -16.38 -31.49
C LYS A 712 25.71 -16.91 -30.06
N GLN A 713 24.62 -17.60 -29.72
CA GLN A 713 24.50 -18.36 -28.48
C GLN A 713 25.33 -19.65 -28.62
N VAL A 714 26.29 -19.85 -27.72
CA VAL A 714 27.08 -21.09 -27.62
C VAL A 714 26.35 -22.09 -26.70
N ILE A 715 25.83 -21.59 -25.58
CA ILE A 715 24.79 -22.26 -24.80
C ILE A 715 23.50 -21.49 -25.09
N SER A 716 22.51 -22.14 -25.71
CA SER A 716 21.19 -21.55 -26.00
C SER A 716 20.23 -21.67 -24.81
N SER A 717 19.09 -20.97 -24.86
CA SER A 717 18.06 -21.07 -23.80
C SER A 717 17.46 -22.48 -23.64
N GLU A 718 17.43 -23.30 -24.69
CA GLU A 718 17.06 -24.73 -24.61
C GLU A 718 18.01 -25.54 -23.71
N ASN A 719 19.28 -25.12 -23.60
CA ASN A 719 20.32 -25.79 -22.80
C ASN A 719 20.69 -25.01 -21.53
N GLY A 720 20.16 -23.80 -21.37
CA GLY A 720 20.39 -22.92 -20.23
C GLY A 720 19.55 -23.32 -19.01
N GLN A 721 19.93 -22.81 -17.85
CA GLN A 721 19.26 -23.04 -16.56
C GLN A 721 19.06 -21.70 -15.87
N SER A 722 17.99 -21.57 -15.07
CA SER A 722 17.74 -20.32 -14.34
C SER A 722 18.86 -20.01 -13.36
N LYS A 723 19.09 -18.71 -13.11
CA LYS A 723 20.06 -18.23 -12.13
C LYS A 723 19.85 -18.89 -10.77
N SER A 724 18.60 -18.99 -10.31
CA SER A 724 18.21 -19.66 -9.08
C SER A 724 18.51 -21.16 -9.06
N ALA A 725 18.35 -21.87 -10.17
CA ALA A 725 18.74 -23.29 -10.29
C ALA A 725 20.26 -23.48 -10.22
N LEU A 726 21.03 -22.62 -10.90
CA LEU A 726 22.50 -22.65 -10.85
C LEU A 726 23.04 -22.36 -9.44
N ILE A 727 22.48 -21.37 -8.73
CA ILE A 727 22.85 -21.10 -7.33
C ILE A 727 22.46 -22.27 -6.41
N ARG A 728 21.26 -22.83 -6.53
CA ARG A 728 20.85 -24.03 -5.75
C ARG A 728 21.81 -25.20 -5.97
N LYS A 729 22.15 -25.48 -7.23
CA LYS A 729 23.11 -26.55 -7.61
C LYS A 729 24.48 -26.32 -6.98
N PHE A 730 24.99 -25.08 -7.02
CA PHE A 730 26.22 -24.71 -6.31
C PHE A 730 26.11 -24.98 -4.80
N LEU A 731 25.03 -24.55 -4.14
CA LEU A 731 24.85 -24.70 -2.69
C LEU A 731 24.74 -26.17 -2.26
N LEU A 732 24.03 -27.01 -3.03
CA LEU A 732 23.95 -28.45 -2.77
C LEU A 732 25.33 -29.13 -2.90
N GLY A 733 26.11 -28.80 -3.93
CA GLY A 733 27.47 -29.29 -4.09
C GLY A 733 28.42 -28.82 -2.98
N ALA A 734 28.27 -27.57 -2.52
CA ALA A 734 29.02 -27.01 -1.40
C ALA A 734 28.67 -27.69 -0.07
N GLN A 735 27.37 -27.96 0.17
CA GLN A 735 26.88 -28.71 1.32
C GLN A 735 27.36 -30.18 1.31
N TYR A 736 27.34 -30.82 0.15
CA TYR A 736 27.89 -32.17 -0.04
C TYR A 736 29.38 -32.22 0.31
N LEU A 737 30.18 -31.27 -0.19
CA LEU A 737 31.60 -31.17 0.11
C LEU A 737 31.85 -30.92 1.61
N ASN A 738 31.10 -30.01 2.25
CA ASN A 738 31.15 -29.83 3.71
C ASN A 738 30.85 -31.14 4.46
N LYS A 739 29.82 -31.89 4.03
CA LYS A 739 29.46 -33.18 4.62
C LYS A 739 30.60 -34.21 4.51
N GLN A 740 31.18 -34.38 3.33
CA GLN A 740 32.31 -35.31 3.09
C GLN A 740 33.58 -34.95 3.90
N MET A 741 33.71 -33.71 4.36
CA MET A 741 34.78 -33.28 5.26
C MET A 741 34.54 -33.65 6.73
N THR A 742 33.28 -33.84 7.13
CA THR A 742 32.90 -34.23 8.51
C THR A 742 32.77 -35.75 8.70
N GLU A 743 32.63 -36.52 7.62
CA GLU A 743 32.43 -37.96 7.69
C GLU A 743 33.73 -38.79 7.63
N PRO A 744 33.77 -39.99 8.25
CA PRO A 744 34.92 -40.88 8.18
C PRO A 744 35.20 -41.36 6.75
N ALA A 745 36.47 -41.40 6.34
CA ALA A 745 36.89 -41.79 4.98
C ALA A 745 36.32 -43.11 4.44
N SER A 746 35.79 -44.00 5.29
CA SER A 746 35.06 -45.21 4.89
C SER A 746 33.70 -44.96 4.24
N THR A 747 33.09 -43.77 4.38
CA THR A 747 31.85 -43.40 3.67
C THR A 747 32.09 -43.13 2.19
N ARG A 748 33.32 -42.81 1.81
CA ARG A 748 33.74 -42.40 0.45
C ARG A 748 33.76 -43.52 -0.58
N ASN A 749 33.59 -44.77 -0.17
CA ASN A 749 33.63 -45.96 -1.02
C ASN A 749 32.53 -46.04 -2.10
N ALA A 750 31.50 -45.18 -2.01
CA ALA A 750 30.38 -45.13 -2.95
C ALA A 750 30.48 -43.97 -3.97
N MET A 751 31.43 -43.04 -3.82
CA MET A 751 31.58 -41.89 -4.72
C MET A 751 32.20 -42.26 -6.07
N SER A 752 31.92 -41.44 -7.10
CA SER A 752 32.60 -41.57 -8.39
C SER A 752 34.09 -41.20 -8.30
N ASN A 753 34.91 -41.76 -9.21
CA ASN A 753 36.34 -41.45 -9.28
C ASN A 753 36.62 -39.95 -9.49
N LYS A 754 35.75 -39.25 -10.23
CA LYS A 754 35.85 -37.80 -10.46
C LYS A 754 35.59 -37.02 -9.16
N THR A 755 34.60 -37.42 -8.38
CA THR A 755 34.35 -36.84 -7.05
C THR A 755 35.48 -37.12 -6.06
N LEU A 756 36.04 -38.34 -6.06
CA LEU A 756 37.21 -38.67 -5.23
C LEU A 756 38.42 -37.77 -5.55
N GLU A 757 38.65 -37.47 -6.82
CA GLU A 757 39.67 -36.51 -7.26
C GLU A 757 39.34 -35.07 -6.82
N ILE A 758 38.09 -34.62 -6.97
CA ILE A 758 37.66 -33.29 -6.53
C ILE A 758 37.81 -33.14 -5.00
N VAL A 759 37.32 -34.10 -4.23
CA VAL A 759 37.43 -34.13 -2.76
C VAL A 759 38.90 -34.16 -2.33
N GLY A 760 39.75 -34.99 -2.96
CA GLY A 760 41.18 -35.03 -2.63
C GLY A 760 41.93 -33.73 -2.95
N ASN A 761 41.61 -33.09 -4.09
CA ASN A 761 42.16 -31.78 -4.46
C ASN A 761 41.68 -30.65 -3.54
N PHE A 762 40.44 -30.74 -3.06
CA PHE A 762 39.84 -29.83 -2.08
C PHE A 762 40.48 -30.00 -0.70
N GLU A 763 40.63 -31.26 -0.24
CA GLU A 763 41.32 -31.61 1.02
C GLU A 763 42.76 -31.11 1.07
N ALA A 764 43.51 -31.27 -0.03
CA ALA A 764 44.88 -30.79 -0.14
C ALA A 764 45.01 -29.26 0.01
N ARG A 765 43.93 -28.51 -0.21
CA ARG A 765 43.90 -27.03 -0.17
C ARG A 765 43.28 -26.44 1.09
N LEU A 766 42.62 -27.24 1.93
CA LEU A 766 42.14 -26.81 3.26
C LEU A 766 43.20 -26.11 4.14
N PRO A 767 44.51 -26.43 4.06
CA PRO A 767 45.52 -25.67 4.78
C PRO A 767 45.65 -24.21 4.35
N ASP A 768 45.41 -23.93 3.07
CA ASP A 768 45.60 -22.64 2.40
C ASP A 768 44.31 -21.81 2.30
N LEU A 769 43.14 -22.45 2.46
CA LEU A 769 41.87 -21.74 2.61
C LEU A 769 41.84 -20.94 3.93
N PRO A 770 41.19 -19.77 3.97
CA PRO A 770 41.10 -18.95 5.17
C PRO A 770 40.35 -19.69 6.28
N LYS A 771 41.11 -20.19 7.26
CA LYS A 771 40.60 -20.92 8.42
C LYS A 771 39.94 -19.95 9.40
N PHE A 772 38.77 -20.35 9.90
CA PHE A 772 38.06 -19.60 10.93
C PHE A 772 38.63 -19.87 12.32
N SER A 773 38.80 -18.81 13.12
CA SER A 773 38.91 -18.87 14.58
C SER A 773 37.96 -17.83 15.17
N LEU A 774 37.22 -18.21 16.20
CA LEU A 774 36.34 -17.30 16.94
C LEU A 774 37.09 -16.12 17.57
N GLU A 775 38.38 -16.28 17.85
CA GLU A 775 39.25 -15.21 18.37
C GLU A 775 39.58 -14.15 17.31
N SER A 776 39.43 -14.47 16.02
CA SER A 776 39.65 -13.52 14.91
C SER A 776 38.50 -12.50 14.73
N LEU A 777 37.40 -12.65 15.47
CA LEU A 777 36.33 -11.64 15.56
C LEU A 777 36.69 -10.43 16.43
N GLN A 778 37.90 -10.37 16.99
CA GLN A 778 38.38 -9.18 17.74
C GLN A 778 38.49 -7.92 16.87
N ASP A 779 38.56 -8.07 15.54
CA ASP A 779 38.47 -6.97 14.57
C ASP A 779 37.26 -7.14 13.62
N LEU A 780 36.05 -7.29 14.20
CA LEU A 780 34.92 -6.54 13.61
C LEU A 780 35.39 -5.08 13.53
N PRO A 781 35.32 -4.41 12.36
CA PRO A 781 35.81 -3.04 12.25
C PRO A 781 35.10 -2.20 13.30
N SER A 782 35.85 -1.72 14.29
CA SER A 782 35.31 -0.84 15.32
C SER A 782 34.60 0.28 14.58
N PHE A 783 33.28 0.42 14.75
CA PHE A 783 32.53 1.45 14.07
C PHE A 783 32.90 2.79 14.70
N LYS A 784 34.06 3.32 14.28
CA LYS A 784 34.39 4.73 14.44
C LYS A 784 33.37 5.46 13.61
N LEU A 785 32.36 6.00 14.30
CA LEU A 785 31.59 7.15 13.83
C LEU A 785 32.55 8.07 13.07
N PRO A 786 32.20 8.55 11.86
CA PRO A 786 33.04 9.47 11.13
C PRO A 786 33.31 10.68 12.02
N THR A 787 34.56 10.86 12.47
CA THR A 787 34.96 11.97 13.35
C THR A 787 34.99 13.32 12.63
N SER A 788 34.50 13.36 11.38
CA SER A 788 34.23 14.59 10.64
C SER A 788 32.98 14.38 9.78
N LEU A 789 31.86 14.99 10.17
CA LEU A 789 31.08 15.68 9.16
C LEU A 789 32.02 16.65 8.44
N ASN A 790 31.90 16.78 7.12
CA ASN A 790 32.45 17.94 6.40
C ASN A 790 31.59 19.18 6.74
N ILE A 791 31.72 19.65 7.98
CA ILE A 791 31.39 21.02 8.37
C ILE A 791 32.64 21.85 8.04
N PRO A 792 32.52 23.00 7.34
CA PRO A 792 33.67 23.86 7.06
C PRO A 792 34.35 24.31 8.36
N ASP A 793 35.68 24.40 8.32
CA ASP A 793 36.53 24.61 9.50
C ASP A 793 36.34 25.99 10.17
N VAL A 794 35.43 26.01 11.15
CA VAL A 794 35.15 27.15 12.03
C VAL A 794 36.26 27.43 13.06
N SER A 795 37.34 26.64 13.13
CA SER A 795 38.51 27.00 13.96
C SER A 795 39.36 28.13 13.37
N SER A 796 39.13 28.47 12.09
CA SER A 796 39.72 29.62 11.40
C SER A 796 38.94 30.94 11.57
N TRP A 797 37.80 30.92 12.27
CA TRP A 797 36.98 32.12 12.47
C TRP A 797 37.42 32.87 13.73
N GLU A 798 38.10 34.00 13.54
CA GLU A 798 38.32 34.98 14.62
C GLU A 798 36.97 35.47 15.16
N ILE A 799 36.66 35.13 16.41
CA ILE A 799 35.46 35.61 17.10
C ILE A 799 35.63 37.10 17.38
N PRO A 800 34.81 38.01 16.80
CA PRO A 800 34.89 39.44 17.12
C PRO A 800 34.47 39.67 18.57
N SER A 801 35.22 40.52 19.28
CA SER A 801 34.96 40.83 20.68
C SER A 801 33.57 41.44 20.85
N ILE A 802 32.83 40.98 21.87
CA ILE A 802 31.52 41.56 22.25
C ILE A 802 31.69 43.06 22.55
N PRO A 803 31.06 43.98 21.79
CA PRO A 803 31.05 45.39 22.14
C PRO A 803 30.07 45.64 23.31
N PRO A 804 30.36 46.61 24.21
CA PRO A 804 29.50 46.88 25.36
C PRO A 804 28.18 47.55 24.95
N SER A 805 27.14 47.29 25.75
CA SER A 805 25.75 47.70 25.52
C SER A 805 25.58 49.21 25.28
N PRO A 806 24.89 49.63 24.19
CA PRO A 806 24.38 50.98 24.08
C PRO A 806 23.05 51.10 24.83
N SER A 807 22.99 52.04 25.78
CA SER A 807 21.72 52.60 26.23
C SER A 807 21.32 53.74 25.29
N ILE A 808 20.01 53.96 25.06
CA ILE A 808 19.32 55.29 25.02
C ILE A 808 17.90 55.24 24.39
N ARG A 809 16.94 55.75 25.18
CA ARG A 809 15.67 56.47 24.90
C ARG A 809 14.59 55.95 23.91
N MET A 810 13.37 56.01 24.45
CA MET A 810 12.05 56.06 23.80
C MET A 810 11.87 57.18 22.75
N PRO A 811 10.90 56.99 21.84
CA PRO A 811 9.99 58.06 21.44
C PRO A 811 8.49 57.67 21.51
N GLY A 812 7.64 58.65 21.85
CA GLY A 812 6.36 58.89 21.16
C GLY A 812 5.17 57.93 21.34
N SER A 813 4.29 58.25 22.28
CA SER A 813 2.88 57.81 22.31
C SER A 813 2.05 58.41 21.16
N LEU A 814 1.05 57.69 20.61
CA LEU A 814 -0.35 58.14 20.56
C LEU A 814 -1.36 57.12 19.96
N ASN A 815 -2.57 57.17 20.52
CA ASN A 815 -3.90 56.75 20.02
C ASN A 815 -4.40 55.28 20.13
N THR A 816 -5.40 55.14 21.02
CA THR A 816 -6.40 54.08 21.17
C THR A 816 -7.69 54.44 20.38
N PRO A 817 -8.77 53.60 20.34
CA PRO A 817 -9.76 53.59 21.44
C PRO A 817 -10.56 52.28 21.71
N SER A 818 -11.04 52.10 22.96
CA SER A 818 -12.27 51.37 23.43
C SER A 818 -12.53 49.88 23.08
N SER A 819 -13.29 49.03 23.80
CA SER A 819 -13.88 48.85 25.17
C SER A 819 -14.77 47.55 25.11
N PRO A 820 -15.46 47.00 26.16
CA PRO A 820 -15.57 47.32 27.60
C PRO A 820 -15.38 46.11 28.59
N SER A 821 -15.79 46.34 29.85
CA SER A 821 -15.77 45.56 31.13
C SER A 821 -16.72 44.31 31.19
N ILE A 822 -16.96 43.52 32.27
CA ILE A 822 -17.37 43.80 33.69
C ILE A 822 -17.07 42.59 34.69
N PRO A 823 -17.59 42.47 35.96
CA PRO A 823 -16.88 42.76 37.23
C PRO A 823 -16.60 41.59 38.23
N LYS A 824 -16.00 41.95 39.39
CA LYS A 824 -15.81 41.17 40.64
C LYS A 824 -17.04 41.15 41.55
N PHE A 825 -17.12 40.19 42.50
CA PHE A 825 -17.59 40.37 43.90
C PHE A 825 -17.06 39.22 44.81
N GLY A 826 -17.16 39.33 46.15
CA GLY A 826 -16.69 38.29 47.08
C GLY A 826 -17.10 38.48 48.55
N ALA A 827 -16.57 37.60 49.43
CA ALA A 827 -16.77 37.50 50.90
C ALA A 827 -18.17 36.98 51.37
N TRP A 828 -18.38 36.27 52.51
CA TRP A 828 -17.51 35.69 53.56
C TRP A 828 -18.31 34.70 54.48
N LYS A 829 -17.63 33.75 55.19
CA LYS A 829 -17.99 33.13 56.51
C LYS A 829 -19.26 32.23 56.61
N THR A 830 -19.44 31.16 57.42
CA THR A 830 -18.91 30.66 58.74
C THR A 830 -19.08 29.09 58.86
N PRO A 831 -19.24 28.37 60.01
CA PRO A 831 -18.14 27.63 60.68
C PRO A 831 -18.36 26.11 60.99
N THR A 832 -17.32 25.50 61.60
CA THR A 832 -17.11 24.11 62.09
C THR A 832 -18.15 23.41 62.98
N ILE A 833 -18.15 22.06 62.95
CA ILE A 833 -18.19 21.11 64.11
C ILE A 833 -17.50 19.76 63.73
N LYS A 834 -17.22 18.87 64.71
CA LYS A 834 -16.09 17.89 64.76
C LYS A 834 -16.39 16.43 64.32
N ALA A 835 -15.39 15.81 63.66
CA ALA A 835 -14.77 14.45 63.79
C ALA A 835 -15.61 13.18 64.08
N PRO A 836 -15.12 11.93 63.79
CA PRO A 836 -13.85 11.49 63.14
C PRO A 836 -14.12 10.72 61.81
N SER A 837 -13.26 9.93 61.12
CA SER A 837 -11.82 9.53 61.26
C SER A 837 -11.19 9.12 59.90
N LEU A 838 -9.88 8.84 59.94
CA LEU A 838 -8.92 8.23 58.98
C LEU A 838 -9.39 7.14 57.98
N PRO A 839 -8.61 6.85 56.89
CA PRO A 839 -7.37 7.52 56.42
C PRO A 839 -7.47 8.15 55.01
N GLU A 840 -6.54 9.05 54.68
CA GLU A 840 -6.47 9.71 53.36
C GLU A 840 -5.97 8.79 52.25
N VAL A 841 -6.71 8.74 51.13
CA VAL A 841 -6.14 8.46 49.80
C VAL A 841 -6.00 9.79 49.07
N ARG A 842 -4.76 10.29 48.93
CA ARG A 842 -4.47 11.49 48.12
C ARG A 842 -4.07 11.11 46.70
N ARG A 843 -4.60 11.89 45.75
CA ARG A 843 -4.28 11.82 44.32
C ARG A 843 -2.83 12.28 44.06
N PRO A 844 -2.16 11.76 43.01
CA PRO A 844 -0.82 12.16 42.64
C PRO A 844 -0.74 13.60 42.14
N SER A 845 0.40 14.25 42.39
CA SER A 845 0.82 15.51 41.79
C SER A 845 1.72 15.29 40.57
N LEU A 846 1.88 16.33 39.75
CA LEU A 846 2.65 16.29 38.49
C LEU A 846 4.09 15.75 38.66
N PRO A 847 4.61 14.96 37.70
CA PRO A 847 6.04 14.65 37.61
C PRO A 847 6.88 15.90 37.31
N GLN A 848 8.04 15.99 37.94
CA GLN A 848 9.10 16.94 37.57
C GLN A 848 9.84 16.46 36.32
N MET A 849 10.53 17.37 35.61
CA MET A 849 11.50 16.98 34.57
C MET A 849 12.62 16.12 35.18
N PRO A 850 13.09 15.07 34.50
CA PRO A 850 14.17 14.24 34.99
C PRO A 850 15.53 14.96 34.96
N SER A 851 16.43 14.58 35.86
CA SER A 851 17.82 15.04 35.91
C SER A 851 18.71 14.33 34.88
N SER A 852 19.91 14.87 34.67
CA SER A 852 20.94 14.36 33.74
C SER A 852 21.27 12.87 33.88
N ASP A 853 21.07 12.28 35.05
CA ASP A 853 21.39 10.88 35.30
C ASP A 853 20.41 9.90 34.64
N SER A 854 19.18 10.34 34.30
CA SER A 854 18.23 9.50 33.55
C SER A 854 18.52 9.45 32.05
N LEU A 855 19.36 10.35 31.52
CA LEU A 855 19.86 10.28 30.14
C LEU A 855 20.97 9.24 30.03
N LEU A 856 21.82 9.12 31.06
CA LEU A 856 22.90 8.12 31.10
C LEU A 856 22.37 6.68 31.23
N SER A 857 21.28 6.45 31.98
CA SER A 857 20.64 5.13 32.04
C SER A 857 19.85 4.76 30.77
N GLY A 858 19.33 5.76 30.04
CA GLY A 858 18.77 5.56 28.70
C GLY A 858 19.84 5.11 27.71
N ILE A 859 21.03 5.74 27.74
CA ILE A 859 22.17 5.35 26.90
C ILE A 859 22.70 3.96 27.28
N SER A 860 22.76 3.59 28.56
CA SER A 860 23.14 2.23 28.95
C SER A 860 22.11 1.16 28.55
N ASN A 861 20.82 1.51 28.46
CA ASN A 861 19.76 0.59 28.01
C ASN A 861 19.70 0.45 26.48
N VAL A 862 20.05 1.49 25.72
CA VAL A 862 20.28 1.35 24.27
C VAL A 862 21.56 0.55 24.04
N SER A 863 22.63 0.81 24.81
CA SER A 863 23.85 0.01 24.75
C SER A 863 23.57 -1.45 25.09
N SER A 864 22.79 -1.77 26.12
CA SER A 864 22.48 -3.16 26.49
C SER A 864 21.46 -3.83 25.56
N ALA A 865 20.58 -3.07 24.90
CA ALA A 865 19.75 -3.59 23.82
C ALA A 865 20.59 -3.95 22.59
N VAL A 866 21.50 -3.06 22.16
CA VAL A 866 22.45 -3.29 21.06
C VAL A 866 23.41 -4.43 21.41
N GLN A 867 23.92 -4.46 22.65
CA GLN A 867 24.69 -5.58 23.19
C GLN A 867 23.85 -6.86 23.11
N SER A 868 22.59 -6.87 23.56
CA SER A 868 21.74 -8.06 23.52
C SER A 868 21.46 -8.57 22.10
N THR A 869 21.37 -7.68 21.10
CA THR A 869 21.26 -8.11 19.69
C THR A 869 22.59 -8.62 19.12
N GLN A 870 23.73 -8.04 19.51
CA GLN A 870 25.04 -8.59 19.19
C GLN A 870 25.27 -9.93 19.90
N ASP A 871 24.90 -10.04 21.18
CA ASP A 871 24.96 -11.24 22.01
C ASP A 871 24.00 -12.32 21.50
N LEU A 872 22.86 -11.96 20.89
CA LEU A 872 21.92 -12.92 20.28
C LEU A 872 22.39 -13.39 18.90
N ALA A 873 22.97 -12.50 18.08
CA ALA A 873 23.60 -12.87 16.81
C ALA A 873 24.86 -13.73 17.07
N GLN A 874 25.73 -13.28 17.97
CA GLN A 874 26.86 -14.07 18.47
C GLN A 874 26.37 -15.35 19.12
N SER A 875 25.32 -15.38 19.96
CA SER A 875 24.78 -16.62 20.54
C SER A 875 24.25 -17.59 19.49
N THR A 876 23.61 -17.10 18.43
CA THR A 876 23.07 -17.96 17.36
C THR A 876 24.19 -18.57 16.53
N VAL A 877 25.20 -17.77 16.19
CA VAL A 877 26.43 -18.21 15.48
C VAL A 877 27.29 -19.10 16.39
N GLN A 878 27.44 -18.76 17.67
CA GLN A 878 28.18 -19.52 18.69
C GLN A 878 27.50 -20.85 18.98
N THR A 879 26.17 -20.91 19.09
CA THR A 879 25.43 -22.17 19.27
C THR A 879 25.58 -23.07 18.05
N ALA A 880 25.64 -22.50 16.83
CA ALA A 880 25.96 -23.26 15.62
C ALA A 880 27.42 -23.77 15.64
N LEU A 881 28.38 -22.97 16.10
CA LEU A 881 29.81 -23.35 16.19
C LEU A 881 30.10 -24.35 17.33
N ASP A 882 29.45 -24.20 18.49
CA ASP A 882 29.54 -25.09 19.65
C ASP A 882 28.97 -26.50 19.35
N LEU A 883 28.09 -26.61 18.34
CA LEU A 883 27.62 -27.88 17.78
C LEU A 883 28.67 -28.57 16.86
N GLY A 884 29.87 -28.01 16.73
CA GLY A 884 30.99 -28.62 16.01
C GLY A 884 30.93 -28.46 14.48
N ILE A 885 30.27 -27.41 13.99
CA ILE A 885 30.11 -27.14 12.56
C ILE A 885 31.45 -26.69 11.95
N SER A 886 32.16 -27.60 11.27
CA SER A 886 33.39 -27.29 10.53
C SER A 886 33.06 -26.71 9.14
N THR A 887 32.54 -25.49 9.12
CA THR A 887 32.18 -24.81 7.88
C THR A 887 33.37 -24.15 7.20
N ILE A 888 33.61 -24.58 5.97
CA ILE A 888 34.59 -23.97 5.07
C ILE A 888 34.01 -22.65 4.56
N ARG A 889 34.81 -21.58 4.57
CA ARG A 889 34.41 -20.31 3.98
C ARG A 889 34.36 -20.43 2.45
N TRP A 890 33.15 -20.36 1.91
CA TRP A 890 32.91 -20.20 0.48
C TRP A 890 33.08 -18.72 0.10
N VAL A 891 34.33 -18.27 0.22
CA VAL A 891 34.83 -17.06 -0.47
C VAL A 891 34.63 -17.28 -1.98
N ALA A 892 34.49 -16.22 -2.76
CA ALA A 892 34.28 -16.26 -4.21
C ALA A 892 35.46 -16.82 -5.04
N ALA A 893 36.26 -17.74 -4.48
CA ALA A 893 37.31 -18.47 -5.16
C ALA A 893 36.71 -19.39 -6.24
N GLY A 894 36.88 -19.05 -7.52
CA GLY A 894 36.24 -19.71 -8.66
C GLY A 894 36.59 -21.20 -8.79
N MET A 895 37.72 -21.63 -8.23
CA MET A 895 38.09 -23.04 -8.14
C MET A 895 37.22 -23.82 -7.15
N LEU A 896 36.76 -23.20 -6.05
CA LEU A 896 35.81 -23.81 -5.12
C LEU A 896 34.42 -23.87 -5.78
N LEU A 897 33.97 -22.76 -6.36
CA LEU A 897 32.66 -22.66 -7.04
C LEU A 897 32.53 -23.73 -8.14
N ALA A 898 33.57 -23.91 -8.96
CA ALA A 898 33.62 -24.97 -9.97
C ALA A 898 33.64 -26.39 -9.37
N ALA A 899 34.33 -26.63 -8.25
CA ALA A 899 34.35 -27.92 -7.57
C ALA A 899 32.97 -28.33 -7.04
N ALA A 900 32.26 -27.40 -6.39
CA ALA A 900 30.89 -27.65 -5.90
C ALA A 900 29.93 -27.99 -7.04
N LEU A 901 29.93 -27.20 -8.12
CA LEU A 901 29.09 -27.47 -9.30
C LEU A 901 29.43 -28.82 -9.96
N ALA A 902 30.71 -29.18 -10.04
CA ALA A 902 31.14 -30.44 -10.63
C ALA A 902 30.72 -31.67 -9.81
N VAL A 903 30.70 -31.58 -8.47
CA VAL A 903 30.19 -32.65 -7.59
C VAL A 903 28.66 -32.76 -7.68
N ALA A 904 27.96 -31.62 -7.78
CA ALA A 904 26.51 -31.58 -7.99
C ALA A 904 26.06 -32.16 -9.34
N ASP A 905 26.96 -32.26 -10.34
CA ASP A 905 26.70 -32.97 -11.62
C ASP A 905 26.98 -34.48 -11.57
N THR A 906 27.74 -34.97 -10.59
CA THR A 906 28.27 -36.36 -10.60
C THR A 906 27.72 -37.27 -9.51
N GLU A 907 27.22 -36.72 -8.41
CA GLU A 907 26.73 -37.49 -7.26
C GLU A 907 25.23 -37.29 -7.04
N ASP A 908 24.59 -38.26 -6.38
CA ASP A 908 23.20 -38.12 -5.96
C ASP A 908 23.10 -37.14 -4.77
N MET A 909 22.45 -36.00 -4.97
CA MET A 909 22.19 -35.02 -3.92
C MET A 909 21.15 -35.53 -2.91
N GLY A 910 20.30 -36.50 -3.30
CA GLY A 910 19.40 -37.23 -2.42
C GLY A 910 18.61 -36.37 -1.44
N LEU A 911 18.58 -36.79 -0.17
CA LEU A 911 17.92 -36.04 0.91
C LEU A 911 18.68 -34.78 1.37
N LEU A 912 19.72 -34.31 0.68
CA LEU A 912 20.23 -32.93 0.88
C LEU A 912 19.25 -31.90 0.30
N ASP A 913 18.52 -32.24 -0.77
CA ASP A 913 17.53 -31.33 -1.36
C ASP A 913 16.25 -31.23 -0.48
N PRO A 914 15.84 -30.01 -0.07
CA PRO A 914 14.53 -29.76 0.57
C PRO A 914 13.36 -30.46 -0.14
N TYR A 915 13.35 -30.41 -1.46
CA TYR A 915 12.26 -30.94 -2.28
C TYR A 915 12.17 -32.46 -2.18
N GLU A 916 13.30 -33.17 -2.21
CA GLU A 916 13.32 -34.63 -2.06
C GLU A 916 12.95 -35.05 -0.64
N ARG A 917 13.29 -34.27 0.39
CA ARG A 917 12.79 -34.50 1.76
C ARG A 917 11.27 -34.33 1.88
N VAL A 918 10.71 -33.27 1.31
CA VAL A 918 9.26 -33.04 1.27
C VAL A 918 8.54 -34.12 0.45
N ARG A 919 9.08 -34.49 -0.72
CA ARG A 919 8.58 -35.58 -1.57
C ARG A 919 8.61 -36.92 -0.85
N THR A 920 9.67 -37.21 -0.10
CA THR A 920 9.83 -38.46 0.67
C THR A 920 8.83 -38.51 1.83
N ARG A 921 8.64 -37.43 2.60
CA ARG A 921 7.56 -37.31 3.60
C ARG A 921 6.16 -37.41 2.99
N ALA A 922 5.94 -36.82 1.81
CA ALA A 922 4.67 -36.97 1.09
C ALA A 922 4.43 -38.42 0.66
N MET A 923 5.47 -39.13 0.22
CA MET A 923 5.42 -40.55 -0.12
C MET A 923 5.20 -41.44 1.11
N ALA A 924 5.83 -41.14 2.26
CA ALA A 924 5.56 -41.80 3.54
C ALA A 924 4.11 -41.59 4.00
N ARG A 925 3.56 -40.37 3.88
CA ARG A 925 2.13 -40.10 4.13
C ARG A 925 1.21 -40.87 3.18
N LEU A 926 1.58 -41.01 1.91
CA LEU A 926 0.83 -41.82 0.93
C LEU A 926 0.91 -43.33 1.23
N LEU A 927 2.04 -43.83 1.73
CA LEU A 927 2.20 -45.22 2.17
C LEU A 927 1.31 -45.56 3.40
N ARG A 928 1.09 -44.58 4.28
CA ARG A 928 0.17 -44.71 5.44
C ARG A 928 -1.32 -44.55 5.10
N ALA A 929 -1.67 -44.02 3.92
CA ALA A 929 -3.06 -43.76 3.53
C ALA A 929 -3.73 -45.01 2.95
N SER A 930 -4.68 -45.60 3.67
CA SER A 930 -5.41 -46.80 3.20
C SER A 930 -6.49 -46.48 2.15
N ASP A 931 -6.39 -47.20 1.01
CA ASP A 931 -7.34 -47.46 -0.10
C ASP A 931 -8.30 -46.40 -0.69
N ASN A 932 -8.58 -45.28 -0.03
CA ASN A 932 -9.59 -44.28 -0.39
C ASN A 932 -9.03 -43.01 -1.06
N VAL A 933 -7.93 -43.13 -1.80
CA VAL A 933 -7.33 -42.00 -2.55
C VAL A 933 -7.61 -42.10 -4.06
N ASN A 934 -7.78 -40.92 -4.66
CA ASN A 934 -8.31 -40.64 -6.01
C ASN A 934 -7.66 -41.45 -7.16
N VAL A 935 -8.46 -41.82 -8.16
CA VAL A 935 -8.10 -42.78 -9.23
C VAL A 935 -6.86 -42.36 -10.03
N ASN A 936 -6.66 -41.07 -10.25
CA ASN A 936 -5.48 -40.57 -10.98
C ASN A 936 -4.15 -40.80 -10.24
N LEU A 937 -4.16 -40.96 -8.91
CA LEU A 937 -2.95 -41.26 -8.13
C LEU A 937 -2.51 -42.73 -8.24
N ARG A 938 -3.40 -43.64 -8.68
CA ARG A 938 -3.13 -45.08 -8.70
C ARG A 938 -2.13 -45.52 -9.78
N MET A 939 -1.91 -44.73 -10.84
CA MET A 939 -0.99 -45.11 -11.92
C MET A 939 0.48 -45.13 -11.47
N ASN A 940 0.88 -44.25 -10.54
CA ASN A 940 2.27 -44.18 -10.06
C ASN A 940 2.64 -45.29 -9.06
N LEU A 941 1.65 -46.03 -8.53
CA LEU A 941 1.87 -47.09 -7.53
C LEU A 941 2.28 -48.47 -8.10
N ALA A 942 2.42 -48.62 -9.42
CA ALA A 942 2.70 -49.92 -10.05
C ALA A 942 3.99 -50.59 -9.56
N VAL A 943 4.97 -49.80 -9.07
CA VAL A 943 6.28 -50.27 -8.59
C VAL A 943 6.22 -50.87 -7.17
N LEU A 944 5.20 -50.55 -6.36
CA LEU A 944 5.10 -50.94 -4.94
C LEU A 944 4.39 -52.28 -4.68
N ARG A 945 4.23 -53.15 -5.69
CA ARG A 945 3.63 -54.50 -5.55
C ARG A 945 4.51 -55.54 -4.81
N GLY A 946 5.44 -55.08 -3.96
CA GLY A 946 6.41 -55.93 -3.25
C GLY A 946 6.22 -56.01 -1.74
N ALA A 947 5.45 -55.11 -1.12
CA ALA A 947 5.20 -55.14 0.33
C ALA A 947 4.01 -56.07 0.66
N ALA A 948 4.16 -56.83 1.75
CA ALA A 948 3.06 -57.54 2.38
C ALA A 948 2.20 -56.55 3.20
N SER A 949 1.60 -57.02 4.29
CA SER A 949 0.60 -56.37 5.17
C SER A 949 0.64 -54.84 5.38
N ASP A 950 -0.46 -54.27 5.90
CA ASP A 950 -0.48 -52.86 6.32
C ASP A 950 0.55 -52.52 7.42
N GLU A 951 1.04 -53.53 8.15
CA GLU A 951 2.12 -53.39 9.14
C GLU A 951 3.48 -53.16 8.45
N ASP A 952 3.74 -53.83 7.32
CA ASP A 952 4.94 -53.61 6.49
C ASP A 952 4.91 -52.23 5.80
N LYS A 953 3.73 -51.75 5.37
CA LYS A 953 3.57 -50.41 4.79
C LYS A 953 3.86 -49.30 5.80
N ASN A 954 3.35 -49.42 7.02
CA ASN A 954 3.62 -48.46 8.09
C ASN A 954 5.10 -48.50 8.49
N THR A 955 5.68 -49.70 8.63
CA THR A 955 7.12 -49.86 8.91
C THR A 955 8.00 -49.21 7.82
N ALA A 956 7.62 -49.36 6.55
CA ALA A 956 8.31 -48.69 5.43
C ALA A 956 8.15 -47.16 5.48
N ALA A 957 6.94 -46.66 5.77
CA ALA A 957 6.70 -45.22 5.91
C ALA A 957 7.48 -44.59 7.07
N ASP A 958 7.55 -45.29 8.21
CA ASP A 958 8.31 -44.86 9.38
C ASP A 958 9.82 -44.89 9.12
N ALA A 959 10.31 -45.84 8.31
CA ALA A 959 11.69 -45.87 7.86
C ALA A 959 12.02 -44.72 6.89
N GLU A 960 11.11 -44.32 6.00
CA GLU A 960 11.32 -43.14 5.14
C GLU A 960 11.28 -41.82 5.93
N ASP A 961 10.34 -41.66 6.87
CA ASP A 961 10.33 -40.49 7.76
C ASP A 961 11.61 -40.41 8.62
N ALA A 962 12.08 -41.53 9.17
CA ALA A 962 13.33 -41.56 9.95
C ALA A 962 14.57 -41.16 9.13
N LYS A 963 14.62 -41.48 7.83
CA LYS A 963 15.68 -40.97 6.92
C LYS A 963 15.58 -39.47 6.73
N VAL A 964 14.37 -38.93 6.57
CA VAL A 964 14.15 -37.49 6.41
C VAL A 964 14.53 -36.73 7.68
N ASP A 965 14.13 -37.21 8.85
CA ASP A 965 14.45 -36.60 10.15
C ASP A 965 15.97 -36.61 10.43
N ALA A 966 16.66 -37.70 10.07
CA ALA A 966 18.12 -37.76 10.12
C ALA A 966 18.77 -36.76 9.14
N ALA A 967 18.27 -36.67 7.91
CA ALA A 967 18.75 -35.72 6.91
C ALA A 967 18.53 -34.25 7.32
N GLU A 968 17.41 -33.90 7.96
CA GLU A 968 17.16 -32.55 8.49
C GLU A 968 18.11 -32.18 9.66
N SER A 969 18.49 -33.18 10.48
CA SER A 969 19.46 -33.01 11.56
C SER A 969 20.88 -32.74 11.03
N ASP A 970 21.28 -33.43 9.96
CA ASP A 970 22.60 -33.26 9.34
C ASP A 970 22.69 -32.07 8.37
N ALA A 971 21.60 -31.70 7.70
CA ALA A 971 21.54 -30.57 6.79
C ALA A 971 21.98 -29.27 7.50
N LYS A 972 21.50 -29.04 8.73
CA LYS A 972 21.87 -27.87 9.54
C LYS A 972 23.34 -27.78 9.92
N LYS A 973 24.06 -28.92 9.98
CA LYS A 973 25.49 -28.98 10.32
C LYS A 973 26.41 -28.79 9.13
N THR A 974 25.86 -28.82 7.92
CA THR A 974 26.62 -28.91 6.66
C THR A 974 26.41 -27.70 5.75
N LEU A 975 25.52 -26.77 6.11
CA LEU A 975 25.20 -25.57 5.33
C LEU A 975 26.47 -24.78 4.94
N PRO A 976 26.61 -24.33 3.68
CA PRO A 976 27.71 -23.48 3.27
C PRO A 976 27.66 -22.11 3.96
N VAL A 977 28.82 -21.64 4.42
CA VAL A 977 29.01 -20.27 4.93
C VAL A 977 29.64 -19.42 3.83
N ILE A 978 29.00 -18.30 3.50
CA ILE A 978 29.45 -17.37 2.45
C ILE A 978 29.93 -16.04 3.04
N HIS A 979 30.93 -15.44 2.39
CA HIS A 979 31.39 -14.08 2.68
C HIS A 979 31.47 -13.24 1.38
N PRO A 980 30.32 -12.79 0.84
CA PRO A 980 30.27 -11.85 -0.28
C PRO A 980 31.02 -10.53 0.00
N ILE A 981 31.69 -9.97 -1.00
CA ILE A 981 32.45 -8.72 -0.88
C ILE A 981 32.22 -7.80 -2.08
N VAL A 982 32.40 -6.50 -1.86
CA VAL A 982 32.69 -5.51 -2.91
C VAL A 982 34.21 -5.43 -3.05
N ASP A 983 34.73 -5.73 -4.24
CA ASP A 983 36.17 -5.77 -4.54
C ASP A 983 36.62 -4.69 -5.53
N GLY A 984 35.69 -3.80 -5.92
CA GLY A 984 35.96 -2.66 -6.81
C GLY A 984 36.09 -3.07 -8.26
N ARG A 985 35.46 -4.19 -8.65
CA ARG A 985 35.35 -4.63 -10.04
C ARG A 985 34.50 -3.68 -10.89
N LEU A 986 33.61 -2.86 -10.33
CA LEU A 986 32.81 -1.86 -11.05
C LEU A 986 33.05 -0.44 -10.51
N LYS A 987 34.14 0.19 -10.95
CA LYS A 987 34.64 1.45 -10.37
C LYS A 987 34.22 2.69 -11.17
N ASP A 988 33.42 3.57 -10.56
CA ASP A 988 33.17 4.94 -11.05
C ASP A 988 34.33 5.87 -10.62
N VAL A 989 35.08 6.42 -11.56
CA VAL A 989 36.24 7.28 -11.27
C VAL A 989 35.86 8.68 -10.80
N SER A 990 34.61 9.11 -11.02
CA SER A 990 34.16 10.43 -10.59
C SER A 990 33.81 10.51 -9.09
N LYS A 991 33.72 9.34 -8.43
CA LYS A 991 33.45 9.17 -6.99
C LYS A 991 34.67 8.68 -6.20
N ALA A 992 35.82 8.50 -6.85
CA ALA A 992 37.00 7.77 -6.33
C ALA A 992 38.16 8.68 -5.87
#